data_AF-A0A7C7DYN3-F1
#
_entry.id   AF-A0A7C7DYN3-F1
#
_cell.length_a   1.000
_cell.length_b   1.000
_cell.length_c   1.000
_cell.angle_alpha   90.00
_cell.angle_beta   90.00
_cell.angle_gamma   90.00
#
_symmetry.space_group_name_H-M   'P 1'
#
loop_
_entity.id
_entity.type
_entity.pdbx_description
1 polymer ?
#
loop_
_entity_poly.entity_id
_entity_poly.type
_entity_poly.pdbx_seq_one_letter_code
_entity_poly.pdbx_strand_id
1 'polypeptide(L)'
;MDGRFASTMPVKLTTGRLPENPSEIILPAHLETNGGVKYSAGDVLELDIGIREYDGACLDQNVPLMGPDGGESERFTVKERRIYTVVGFYERPSFEPFSAPGYTALTIDDGEKTYTYDVYLKVRHPRELYDFMDETFYGYKRTINNDYLSLFGISNMGSFLGVFYGLGAILIGIIMFGSISLIYNAFSISVSERTKQFGILSSVGATKRQLMRGVLFEAFTLSTAGIPLGILAGILGIGVTFKFTEGLFSSLLGGSTKAVLHLHVTWQAIVIAAVIGFVTVLISAYIPARRAKNVSAIDAIRMTRDVRIEARKVRTSGLIYKLFGFEGMLARKNFKRNRKKYRATVVSLFISIVLFVSASSFSSYLKKGTGAVIDPAEYDIIFTYTPDTAEKYTLNEIFDSLSNVNGVTESGYAVMNSLYHPEIDAGNLSDEYLEFSRKSYNQDLKEGEYTYINVMQYFINDEVFRRFLEENSMDIDFIMDPNNPRPVVYDYVKLFHYQEEKYYTMELIKKDVKTINMRKMASMDGLFFSREEEKNGRTQYIYTDDYGNEMEFPAQKALMDHSIEVGALTAKKPFMVVTNQGRHISLLYPYSAAHKVLGEDFGYSTVQMFFKTKNHSAVYEKMLKVLSTMGLGTGELYDYAESLESSRAIITVIDVFSYGFIVLISLIAAANVFNTISTNIGLRRREFAMLKSIGMTQKMFNKMMNYECLLYGIKGLLYGLPVSIGVTYLIYQSIKSGLETTFFIPWYSIAIAVGSVFLVVFATMLYSMDKIRKDNPIDALKEENL
;
A
#
# COMPACT_ATOMS: atom_id res chain seq x y z
N MET A 1 -13.97 -7.94 -40.81
CA MET A 1 -14.42 -7.87 -39.40
C MET A 1 -15.72 -8.66 -39.28
N ASP A 2 -15.80 -9.64 -38.39
CA ASP A 2 -17.05 -10.41 -38.16
C ASP A 2 -17.75 -9.93 -36.87
N GLY A 3 -18.90 -10.52 -36.54
CA GLY A 3 -19.62 -10.19 -35.29
C GLY A 3 -18.81 -10.48 -34.00
N ARG A 4 -17.70 -11.23 -34.08
CA ARG A 4 -16.79 -11.46 -32.95
C ARG A 4 -15.81 -10.30 -32.78
N PHE A 5 -15.45 -9.58 -33.83
CA PHE A 5 -14.57 -8.40 -33.77
C PHE A 5 -15.06 -7.39 -32.72
N ALA A 6 -16.33 -6.99 -32.77
CA ALA A 6 -16.92 -6.07 -31.80
C ALA A 6 -16.94 -6.59 -30.35
N SER A 7 -16.93 -7.91 -30.17
CA SER A 7 -16.95 -8.54 -28.84
C SER A 7 -15.56 -8.76 -28.23
N THR A 8 -14.51 -8.71 -29.06
CA THR A 8 -13.12 -9.00 -28.71
C THR A 8 -12.27 -7.73 -28.70
N MET A 9 -12.50 -6.81 -29.63
CA MET A 9 -11.73 -5.58 -29.79
C MET A 9 -12.34 -4.41 -29.02
N PRO A 10 -11.53 -3.51 -28.46
CA PRO A 10 -11.99 -2.32 -27.73
C PRO A 10 -12.44 -1.20 -28.71
N VAL A 11 -13.26 -1.55 -29.70
CA VAL A 11 -13.79 -0.61 -30.71
C VAL A 11 -15.27 -0.41 -30.45
N LYS A 12 -15.63 0.78 -29.98
CA LYS A 12 -17.02 1.14 -29.67
C LYS A 12 -17.51 2.21 -30.64
N LEU A 13 -18.45 1.83 -31.50
CA LEU A 13 -19.06 2.75 -32.46
C LEU A 13 -19.79 3.88 -31.73
N THR A 14 -19.56 5.12 -32.16
CA THR A 14 -20.34 6.29 -31.77
C THR A 14 -21.52 6.49 -32.71
N THR A 15 -21.31 6.28 -34.01
CA THR A 15 -22.32 6.43 -35.07
C THR A 15 -22.02 5.50 -36.25
N GLY A 16 -23.04 5.18 -37.05
CA GLY A 16 -22.89 4.32 -38.24
C GLY A 16 -22.77 2.83 -37.91
N ARG A 17 -22.09 2.08 -38.76
CA ARG A 17 -21.90 0.61 -38.66
C ARG A 17 -20.44 0.22 -38.89
N LEU A 18 -20.11 -1.05 -38.60
CA LEU A 18 -18.81 -1.62 -38.99
C LEU A 18 -18.71 -1.76 -40.52
N PRO A 19 -17.49 -1.70 -41.09
CA PRO A 19 -17.26 -2.06 -42.48
C PRO A 19 -17.73 -3.49 -42.75
N GLU A 20 -18.35 -3.71 -43.91
CA GLU A 20 -18.83 -5.01 -44.40
C GLU A 20 -17.97 -5.56 -45.55
N ASN A 21 -17.17 -4.71 -46.20
CA ASN A 21 -16.24 -5.07 -47.25
C ASN A 21 -14.95 -4.20 -47.20
N PRO A 22 -13.88 -4.57 -47.92
CA PRO A 22 -12.60 -3.84 -47.89
C PRO A 22 -12.62 -2.42 -48.46
N SER A 23 -13.70 -2.01 -49.12
CA SER A 23 -13.86 -0.63 -49.65
C SER A 23 -14.62 0.28 -48.68
N GLU A 24 -14.95 -0.21 -47.49
CA GLU A 24 -15.61 0.56 -46.43
C GLU A 24 -14.65 0.81 -45.27
N ILE A 25 -14.74 1.99 -44.65
CA ILE A 25 -13.85 2.38 -43.55
C ILE A 25 -14.65 3.01 -42.41
N ILE A 26 -14.17 2.82 -41.19
CA ILE A 26 -14.61 3.60 -40.03
C ILE A 26 -13.46 4.46 -39.53
N LEU A 27 -13.82 5.65 -39.05
CA LEU A 27 -12.87 6.67 -38.60
C LEU A 27 -13.05 6.95 -37.11
N PRO A 28 -11.99 7.37 -36.40
CA PRO A 28 -12.09 7.67 -35.00
C PRO A 28 -12.76 9.04 -34.81
N ALA A 29 -13.67 9.14 -33.84
CA ALA A 29 -14.44 10.36 -33.59
C ALA A 29 -13.56 11.56 -33.19
N HIS A 30 -12.41 11.30 -32.55
CA HIS A 30 -11.46 12.34 -32.15
C HIS A 30 -10.62 12.90 -33.31
N LEU A 31 -10.78 12.39 -34.53
CA LEU A 31 -10.23 13.02 -35.73
C LEU A 31 -10.76 14.45 -35.93
N GLU A 32 -12.05 14.68 -35.64
CA GLU A 32 -12.65 16.01 -35.73
C GLU A 32 -12.12 16.92 -34.61
N THR A 33 -12.07 16.43 -33.37
CA THR A 33 -11.70 17.26 -32.21
C THR A 33 -10.22 17.58 -32.15
N ASN A 34 -9.35 16.62 -32.49
CA ASN A 34 -7.91 16.77 -32.37
C ASN A 34 -7.28 17.17 -33.71
N GLY A 35 -7.80 16.65 -34.82
CA GLY A 35 -7.25 16.85 -36.16
C GLY A 35 -7.92 17.98 -36.93
N GLY A 36 -9.10 18.46 -36.50
CA GLY A 36 -9.86 19.50 -37.19
C GLY A 36 -10.46 19.05 -38.52
N VAL A 37 -10.42 17.75 -38.83
CA VAL A 37 -10.94 17.18 -40.09
C VAL A 37 -12.27 16.50 -39.83
N LYS A 38 -13.32 16.91 -40.56
CA LYS A 38 -14.68 16.42 -40.38
C LYS A 38 -15.15 15.62 -41.59
N TYR A 39 -15.62 14.41 -41.33
CA TYR A 39 -16.29 13.55 -42.32
C TYR A 39 -17.70 13.19 -41.84
N SER A 40 -18.55 12.77 -42.79
CA SER A 40 -19.88 12.23 -42.56
C SER A 40 -19.96 10.79 -43.07
N ALA A 41 -20.88 10.00 -42.50
CA ALA A 41 -21.15 8.67 -43.04
C ALA A 41 -21.72 8.78 -44.47
N GLY A 42 -21.15 8.04 -45.41
CA GLY A 42 -21.42 8.11 -46.84
C GLY A 42 -20.36 8.87 -47.64
N ASP A 43 -19.45 9.60 -46.97
CA ASP A 43 -18.36 10.30 -47.67
C ASP A 43 -17.39 9.32 -48.31
N VAL A 44 -16.82 9.72 -49.45
CA VAL A 44 -15.83 8.93 -50.19
C VAL A 44 -14.45 9.55 -50.02
N LEU A 45 -13.49 8.73 -49.59
CA LEU A 45 -12.11 9.08 -49.31
C LEU A 45 -11.18 8.39 -50.29
N GLU A 46 -10.29 9.14 -50.92
CA GLU A 46 -9.13 8.58 -51.63
C GLU A 46 -7.91 8.72 -50.72
N LEU A 47 -7.28 7.61 -50.38
CA LEU A 47 -6.13 7.55 -49.48
C LEU A 47 -4.92 6.93 -50.18
N ASP A 48 -3.78 7.63 -50.08
CA ASP A 48 -2.46 7.08 -50.35
C ASP A 48 -2.08 6.15 -49.18
N ILE A 49 -2.03 4.84 -49.41
CA ILE A 49 -1.64 3.84 -48.43
C ILE A 49 -0.16 3.57 -48.62
N GLY A 50 0.61 3.71 -47.56
CA GLY A 50 2.06 3.63 -47.59
C GLY A 50 2.65 3.26 -46.24
N ILE A 51 3.96 3.28 -46.18
CA ILE A 51 4.72 3.05 -44.95
C ILE A 51 5.43 4.35 -44.57
N ARG A 52 5.43 4.66 -43.27
CA ARG A 52 6.25 5.72 -42.71
C ARG A 52 7.63 5.14 -42.43
N GLU A 53 8.67 5.75 -42.96
CA GLU A 53 10.04 5.23 -42.92
C GLU A 53 11.00 6.30 -42.42
N TYR A 54 11.96 5.89 -41.60
CA TYR A 54 13.07 6.72 -41.16
C TYR A 54 14.33 5.86 -41.18
N ASP A 55 15.36 6.31 -41.90
CA ASP A 55 16.64 5.60 -42.07
C ASP A 55 16.49 4.11 -42.48
N GLY A 56 15.59 3.84 -43.43
CA GLY A 56 15.31 2.47 -43.90
C GLY A 56 14.50 1.58 -42.94
N ALA A 57 14.13 2.07 -41.76
CA ALA A 57 13.26 1.38 -40.81
C ALA A 57 11.80 1.82 -40.95
N CYS A 58 10.88 0.85 -40.95
CA CYS A 58 9.44 1.08 -40.91
C CYS A 58 9.02 1.57 -39.51
N LEU A 59 8.37 2.74 -39.44
CA LEU A 59 7.82 3.32 -38.22
C LEU A 59 6.37 2.89 -38.02
N ASP A 60 5.99 2.60 -36.78
CA ASP A 60 4.62 2.26 -36.40
C ASP A 60 3.88 3.45 -35.77
N GLN A 61 2.67 3.21 -35.26
CA GLN A 61 1.83 4.23 -34.62
C GLN A 61 2.29 4.60 -33.20
N ASN A 62 3.20 3.84 -32.60
CA ASN A 62 3.74 4.11 -31.26
C ASN A 62 4.97 5.04 -31.32
N VAL A 63 5.60 5.17 -32.49
CA VAL A 63 6.69 6.13 -32.70
C VAL A 63 6.08 7.52 -32.96
N PRO A 64 6.40 8.55 -32.16
CA PRO A 64 5.97 9.92 -32.43
C PRO A 64 6.49 10.44 -33.78
N LEU A 65 5.95 11.58 -34.23
CA LEU A 65 6.43 12.25 -35.44
C LEU A 65 7.90 12.67 -35.22
N MET A 66 8.81 12.22 -36.07
CA MET A 66 10.22 12.61 -35.99
C MET A 66 10.41 13.97 -36.71
N GLY A 67 10.68 15.02 -35.94
CA GLY A 67 10.88 16.39 -36.45
C GLY A 67 12.28 16.63 -37.03
N PRO A 68 12.48 17.67 -37.85
CA PRO A 68 13.74 17.98 -38.49
C PRO A 68 14.61 18.87 -37.58
N ASP A 69 15.06 18.35 -36.44
CA ASP A 69 16.12 19.01 -35.67
C ASP A 69 17.45 18.28 -35.96
N GLY A 70 17.99 18.52 -37.16
CA GLY A 70 19.38 18.18 -37.52
C GLY A 70 19.62 16.93 -38.38
N GLY A 71 18.59 16.20 -38.84
CA GLY A 71 18.72 14.98 -39.66
C GLY A 71 17.73 14.85 -40.83
N GLU A 72 17.76 13.73 -41.56
CA GLU A 72 16.75 13.41 -42.59
C GLU A 72 15.36 13.31 -41.95
N SER A 73 14.35 13.92 -42.57
CA SER A 73 12.95 13.83 -42.10
C SER A 73 12.36 12.45 -42.39
N GLU A 74 11.43 11.99 -41.54
CA GLU A 74 10.63 10.79 -41.85
C GLU A 74 9.95 10.94 -43.22
N ARG A 75 9.95 9.85 -44.00
CA ARG A 75 9.36 9.81 -45.33
C ARG A 75 8.13 8.91 -45.33
N PHE A 76 7.11 9.31 -46.07
CA PHE A 76 5.96 8.46 -46.33
C PHE A 76 6.05 7.88 -47.74
N THR A 77 6.34 6.58 -47.83
CA THR A 77 6.47 5.86 -49.09
C THR A 77 5.12 5.26 -49.46
N VAL A 78 4.43 5.87 -50.43
CA VAL A 78 3.14 5.38 -50.95
C VAL A 78 3.33 4.05 -51.67
N LYS A 79 2.58 3.03 -51.27
CA LYS A 79 2.55 1.70 -51.89
C LYS A 79 1.40 1.53 -52.85
N GLU A 80 0.23 2.05 -52.49
CA GLU A 80 -0.98 1.92 -53.29
C GLU A 80 -1.95 3.09 -53.01
N ARG A 81 -2.94 3.26 -53.88
CA ARG A 81 -4.06 4.18 -53.67
C ARG A 81 -5.34 3.39 -53.54
N ARG A 82 -6.13 3.68 -52.52
CA ARG A 82 -7.44 3.05 -52.32
C ARG A 82 -8.53 4.08 -52.07
N ILE A 83 -9.73 3.73 -52.51
CA ILE A 83 -10.93 4.53 -52.32
C ILE A 83 -11.81 3.83 -51.29
N TYR A 84 -12.19 4.57 -50.25
CA TYR A 84 -13.02 4.08 -49.16
C TYR A 84 -14.31 4.88 -49.03
N THR A 85 -15.41 4.21 -48.67
CA THR A 85 -16.63 4.86 -48.19
C THR A 85 -16.66 4.86 -46.68
N VAL A 86 -16.84 6.03 -46.05
CA VAL A 86 -16.98 6.15 -44.60
C VAL A 86 -18.33 5.58 -44.17
N VAL A 87 -18.35 4.54 -43.35
CA VAL A 87 -19.60 3.89 -42.91
C VAL A 87 -19.92 4.08 -41.43
N GLY A 88 -19.00 4.69 -40.67
CA GLY A 88 -19.22 4.95 -39.26
C GLY A 88 -18.03 5.57 -38.55
N PHE A 89 -18.26 5.91 -37.28
CA PHE A 89 -17.27 6.51 -36.40
C PHE A 89 -17.22 5.75 -35.07
N TYR A 90 -16.06 5.76 -34.42
CA TYR A 90 -15.84 5.05 -33.16
C TYR A 90 -15.07 5.88 -32.13
N GLU A 91 -15.24 5.58 -30.85
CA GLU A 91 -14.48 6.19 -29.76
C GLU A 91 -13.00 5.80 -29.87
N ARG A 92 -12.07 6.65 -29.39
CA ARG A 92 -10.64 6.32 -29.40
C ARG A 92 -10.40 4.93 -28.82
N PRO A 93 -9.80 4.00 -29.58
CA PRO A 93 -9.56 2.65 -29.09
C PRO A 93 -8.36 2.65 -28.14
N SER A 94 -8.30 1.69 -27.22
CA SER A 94 -7.20 1.62 -26.24
C SER A 94 -5.84 1.30 -26.86
N PHE A 95 -5.78 0.84 -28.11
CA PHE A 95 -4.54 0.58 -28.84
C PHE A 95 -4.02 1.81 -29.60
N GLU A 96 -4.73 2.94 -29.59
CA GLU A 96 -4.27 4.20 -30.17
C GLU A 96 -3.78 5.14 -29.05
N PRO A 97 -2.46 5.33 -28.87
CA PRO A 97 -1.93 6.20 -27.83
C PRO A 97 -2.29 7.68 -28.10
N PHE A 98 -2.37 8.49 -27.04
CA PHE A 98 -2.65 9.93 -27.18
C PHE A 98 -1.57 10.68 -27.96
N SER A 99 -0.35 10.16 -27.92
CA SER A 99 0.83 10.67 -28.64
C SER A 99 1.00 10.10 -30.05
N ALA A 100 0.03 9.31 -30.56
CA ALA A 100 0.12 8.75 -31.90
C ALA A 100 0.31 9.86 -32.95
N PRO A 101 1.22 9.68 -33.93
CA PRO A 101 1.50 10.67 -34.97
C PRO A 101 0.36 10.80 -36.00
N GLY A 102 -0.62 9.88 -35.95
CA GLY A 102 -1.78 9.86 -36.82
C GLY A 102 -2.97 9.14 -36.18
N TYR A 103 -4.12 9.25 -36.83
CA TYR A 103 -5.39 8.70 -36.39
C TYR A 103 -5.58 7.29 -36.97
N THR A 104 -5.95 6.29 -36.16
CA THR A 104 -6.19 4.95 -36.69
C THR A 104 -7.49 4.93 -37.48
N ALA A 105 -7.49 4.37 -38.69
CA ALA A 105 -8.70 4.05 -39.43
C ALA A 105 -8.81 2.53 -39.59
N LEU A 106 -10.03 1.98 -39.61
CA LEU A 106 -10.25 0.54 -39.60
C LEU A 106 -11.10 0.08 -40.79
N THR A 107 -10.68 -1.00 -41.45
CA THR A 107 -11.37 -1.64 -42.57
C THR A 107 -11.29 -3.18 -42.49
N ILE A 108 -11.96 -3.89 -43.41
CA ILE A 108 -11.83 -5.34 -43.55
C ILE A 108 -10.64 -5.68 -44.45
N ASP A 109 -9.88 -6.69 -44.04
CA ASP A 109 -8.84 -7.33 -44.85
C ASP A 109 -9.37 -7.83 -46.21
N ASP A 110 -8.63 -7.58 -47.28
CA ASP A 110 -8.96 -8.05 -48.64
C ASP A 110 -8.45 -9.47 -48.92
N GLY A 111 -7.65 -10.04 -48.00
CA GLY A 111 -7.14 -11.41 -48.08
C GLY A 111 -5.79 -11.54 -48.80
N GLU A 112 -5.08 -10.45 -49.08
CA GLU A 112 -3.71 -10.50 -49.59
C GLU A 112 -2.70 -10.92 -48.49
N LYS A 113 -1.85 -11.91 -48.79
CA LYS A 113 -1.18 -12.79 -47.80
C LYS A 113 0.15 -12.26 -47.20
N THR A 114 0.34 -10.95 -47.03
CA THR A 114 1.66 -10.42 -46.63
C THR A 114 1.59 -9.32 -45.58
N TYR A 115 0.93 -9.59 -44.47
CA TYR A 115 0.94 -8.67 -43.31
C TYR A 115 1.35 -9.39 -42.02
N THR A 116 1.96 -8.62 -41.12
CA THR A 116 2.10 -9.00 -39.72
C THR A 116 0.73 -8.88 -39.05
N TYR A 117 0.28 -9.94 -38.39
CA TYR A 117 -1.03 -9.96 -37.74
C TYR A 117 -0.89 -9.80 -36.23
N ASP A 118 -1.60 -8.83 -35.66
CA ASP A 118 -1.84 -8.79 -34.21
C ASP A 118 -3.06 -9.63 -33.88
N VAL A 119 -2.87 -10.63 -33.01
CA VAL A 119 -3.93 -11.57 -32.60
C VAL A 119 -4.41 -11.23 -31.20
N TYR A 120 -5.69 -10.83 -31.11
CA TYR A 120 -6.34 -10.51 -29.84
C TYR A 120 -7.15 -11.69 -29.32
N LEU A 121 -6.89 -12.08 -28.07
CA LEU A 121 -7.49 -13.27 -27.45
C LEU A 121 -8.32 -12.87 -26.22
N LYS A 122 -9.52 -13.46 -26.11
CA LYS A 122 -10.34 -13.39 -24.89
C LYS A 122 -10.53 -14.79 -24.33
N VAL A 123 -9.99 -15.02 -23.14
CA VAL A 123 -10.03 -16.34 -22.48
C VAL A 123 -11.20 -16.46 -21.52
N ARG A 124 -11.76 -17.68 -21.40
CA ARG A 124 -12.81 -18.00 -20.42
C ARG A 124 -12.24 -18.33 -19.04
N HIS A 125 -11.05 -18.91 -19.00
CA HIS A 125 -10.36 -19.32 -17.78
C HIS A 125 -9.07 -18.50 -17.59
N PRO A 126 -9.19 -17.24 -17.13
CA PRO A 126 -8.05 -16.33 -17.06
C PRO A 126 -6.94 -16.78 -16.10
N ARG A 127 -7.22 -17.73 -15.19
CA ARG A 127 -6.22 -18.28 -14.26
C ARG A 127 -5.12 -19.09 -14.94
N GLU A 128 -5.44 -19.72 -16.06
CA GLU A 128 -4.50 -20.54 -16.86
C GLU A 128 -3.87 -19.72 -17.98
N LEU A 129 -4.12 -18.41 -18.04
CA LEU A 129 -3.71 -17.58 -19.17
C LEU A 129 -2.19 -17.49 -19.30
N TYR A 130 -1.46 -17.35 -18.18
CA TYR A 130 0.00 -17.24 -18.24
C TYR A 130 0.62 -18.53 -18.79
N ASP A 131 0.26 -19.68 -18.22
CA ASP A 131 0.70 -21.00 -18.69
C ASP A 131 0.31 -21.21 -20.17
N PHE A 132 -0.94 -20.89 -20.55
CA PHE A 132 -1.40 -20.99 -21.93
C PHE A 132 -0.58 -20.12 -22.89
N MET A 133 -0.28 -18.87 -22.52
CA MET A 133 0.53 -17.96 -23.33
C MET A 133 1.99 -18.39 -23.38
N ASP A 134 2.51 -19.00 -22.32
CA ASP A 134 3.85 -19.59 -22.23
C ASP A 134 4.01 -20.83 -23.09
N GLU A 135 3.03 -21.72 -23.08
CA GLU A 135 3.07 -22.97 -23.84
C GLU A 135 2.74 -22.77 -25.32
N THR A 136 1.72 -21.95 -25.63
CA THR A 136 1.16 -21.86 -27.00
C THR A 136 1.88 -20.83 -27.86
N PHE A 137 2.29 -19.71 -27.27
CA PHE A 137 2.87 -18.57 -27.99
C PHE A 137 4.34 -18.33 -27.61
N TYR A 138 5.04 -19.40 -27.22
CA TYR A 138 6.48 -19.34 -26.96
C TYR A 138 7.23 -18.82 -28.20
N GLY A 139 8.09 -17.82 -28.00
CA GLY A 139 8.89 -17.21 -29.08
C GLY A 139 8.19 -16.11 -29.89
N TYR A 140 6.91 -15.82 -29.63
CA TYR A 140 6.20 -14.69 -30.24
C TYR A 140 6.15 -13.47 -29.29
N LYS A 141 6.13 -12.26 -29.86
CA LYS A 141 5.85 -11.04 -29.09
C LYS A 141 4.42 -11.13 -28.55
N ARG A 142 4.26 -10.97 -27.24
CA ARG A 142 2.99 -11.15 -26.54
C ARG A 142 2.78 -10.06 -25.50
N THR A 143 1.52 -9.68 -25.34
CA THR A 143 1.11 -8.70 -24.33
C THR A 143 -0.09 -9.26 -23.58
N ILE A 144 -0.01 -9.28 -22.27
CA ILE A 144 -1.08 -9.71 -21.37
C ILE A 144 -1.56 -8.48 -20.62
N ASN A 145 -2.88 -8.30 -20.51
CA ASN A 145 -3.48 -7.22 -19.75
C ASN A 145 -3.39 -7.51 -18.24
N ASN A 146 -2.18 -7.38 -17.68
CA ASN A 146 -1.88 -7.65 -16.28
C ASN A 146 -2.69 -6.75 -15.34
N ASP A 147 -2.92 -5.49 -15.72
CA ASP A 147 -3.69 -4.54 -14.92
C ASP A 147 -5.11 -5.05 -14.68
N TYR A 148 -5.80 -5.47 -15.75
CA TYR A 148 -7.14 -6.05 -15.63
C TYR A 148 -7.15 -7.36 -14.84
N LEU A 149 -6.21 -8.26 -15.09
CA LEU A 149 -6.13 -9.56 -14.41
C LEU A 149 -5.86 -9.42 -12.91
N SER A 150 -5.04 -8.44 -12.53
CA SER A 150 -4.71 -8.16 -11.14
C SER A 150 -5.96 -7.80 -10.31
N LEU A 151 -6.95 -7.13 -10.92
CA LEU A 151 -8.25 -6.82 -10.28
C LEU A 151 -9.06 -8.09 -9.95
N PHE A 152 -8.83 -9.20 -10.66
CA PHE A 152 -9.42 -10.51 -10.36
C PHE A 152 -8.57 -11.35 -9.40
N GLY A 153 -7.46 -10.80 -8.88
CA GLY A 153 -6.49 -11.54 -8.08
C GLY A 153 -5.74 -12.58 -8.91
N ILE A 154 -5.53 -12.31 -10.21
CA ILE A 154 -4.76 -13.15 -11.12
C ILE A 154 -3.48 -12.39 -11.45
N SER A 155 -2.35 -12.99 -11.13
CA SER A 155 -1.02 -12.43 -11.38
C SER A 155 -0.06 -13.57 -11.62
N ASN A 156 0.93 -13.35 -12.48
CA ASN A 156 2.08 -14.23 -12.61
C ASN A 156 3.05 -14.13 -11.43
N MET A 157 2.86 -13.15 -10.53
CA MET A 157 3.65 -12.97 -9.32
C MET A 157 2.99 -13.70 -8.14
N GLY A 158 3.32 -14.97 -7.98
CA GLY A 158 2.80 -15.83 -6.92
C GLY A 158 3.13 -15.33 -5.51
N SER A 159 4.29 -14.70 -5.33
CA SER A 159 4.68 -14.07 -4.05
C SER A 159 3.71 -12.98 -3.60
N PHE A 160 3.27 -12.11 -4.52
CA PHE A 160 2.34 -11.01 -4.25
C PHE A 160 0.98 -11.56 -3.84
N LEU A 161 0.46 -12.56 -4.55
CA LEU A 161 -0.77 -13.27 -4.17
C LEU A 161 -0.65 -13.94 -2.80
N GLY A 162 0.53 -14.52 -2.50
CA GLY A 162 0.86 -15.06 -1.18
C GLY A 162 0.71 -14.04 -0.06
N VAL A 163 1.15 -12.79 -0.28
CA VAL A 163 0.94 -11.68 0.66
C VAL A 163 -0.56 -11.44 0.89
N PHE A 164 -1.38 -11.29 -0.16
CA PHE A 164 -2.81 -11.03 -0.02
C PHE A 164 -3.56 -12.16 0.68
N TYR A 165 -3.34 -13.41 0.27
CA TYR A 165 -4.02 -14.55 0.88
C TYR A 165 -3.56 -14.79 2.32
N GLY A 166 -2.26 -14.63 2.60
CA GLY A 166 -1.73 -14.74 3.96
C GLY A 166 -2.29 -13.67 4.90
N LEU A 167 -2.30 -12.41 4.46
CA LEU A 167 -2.91 -11.30 5.18
C LEU A 167 -4.42 -11.50 5.40
N GLY A 168 -5.14 -11.95 4.37
CA GLY A 168 -6.56 -12.27 4.45
C GLY A 168 -6.86 -13.40 5.43
N ALA A 169 -6.07 -14.47 5.42
CA ALA A 169 -6.22 -15.60 6.34
C ALA A 169 -5.97 -15.19 7.81
N ILE A 170 -4.92 -14.39 8.05
CA ILE A 170 -4.62 -13.84 9.37
C ILE A 170 -5.79 -12.95 9.84
N LEU A 171 -6.30 -12.09 8.96
CA LEU A 171 -7.42 -11.19 9.26
C LEU A 171 -8.69 -11.96 9.67
N ILE A 172 -9.08 -12.96 8.87
CA ILE A 172 -10.21 -13.85 9.18
C ILE A 172 -9.98 -14.55 10.52
N GLY A 173 -8.76 -15.04 10.78
CA GLY A 173 -8.39 -15.68 12.03
C GLY A 173 -8.56 -14.75 13.24
N ILE A 174 -8.10 -13.50 13.14
CA ILE A 174 -8.24 -12.47 14.18
C ILE A 174 -9.73 -12.19 14.45
N ILE A 175 -10.53 -11.94 13.40
CA ILE A 175 -11.96 -11.65 13.53
C ILE A 175 -12.72 -12.83 14.13
N MET A 176 -12.44 -14.05 13.67
CA MET A 176 -13.03 -15.27 14.23
C MET A 176 -12.67 -15.43 15.70
N PHE A 177 -11.39 -15.28 16.06
CA PHE A 177 -10.96 -15.43 17.44
C PHE A 177 -11.64 -14.43 18.39
N GLY A 178 -11.76 -13.16 17.97
CA GLY A 178 -12.45 -12.13 18.73
C GLY A 178 -13.95 -12.38 18.86
N SER A 179 -14.60 -12.73 17.74
CA SER A 179 -16.02 -13.10 17.71
C SER A 179 -16.30 -14.32 18.58
N ILE A 180 -15.39 -15.32 18.57
CA ILE A 180 -15.55 -16.54 19.34
C ILE A 180 -15.67 -16.21 20.83
N SER A 181 -14.80 -15.33 21.32
CA SER A 181 -14.75 -14.86 22.70
C SER A 181 -16.02 -14.11 23.12
N LEU A 182 -16.44 -13.14 22.29
CA LEU A 182 -17.63 -12.32 22.55
C LEU A 182 -18.89 -13.19 22.65
N ILE A 183 -19.09 -14.05 21.66
CA ILE A 183 -20.27 -14.94 21.58
C ILE A 183 -20.22 -15.98 22.71
N TYR A 184 -19.04 -16.52 23.02
CA TYR A 184 -18.85 -17.45 24.14
C TYR A 184 -19.29 -16.80 25.46
N ASN A 185 -18.91 -15.55 25.71
CA ASN A 185 -19.28 -14.83 26.91
C ASN A 185 -20.80 -14.64 27.00
N ALA A 186 -21.44 -14.23 25.90
CA ALA A 186 -22.90 -14.09 25.84
C ALA A 186 -23.63 -15.41 26.14
N PHE A 187 -23.26 -16.52 25.48
CA PHE A 187 -23.87 -17.82 25.75
C PHE A 187 -23.55 -18.35 27.14
N SER A 188 -22.33 -18.12 27.66
CA SER A 188 -21.98 -18.53 29.01
C SER A 188 -22.82 -17.82 30.06
N ILE A 189 -23.21 -16.56 29.84
CA ILE A 189 -24.11 -15.80 30.70
C ILE A 189 -25.52 -16.38 30.60
N SER A 190 -26.05 -16.50 29.37
CA SER A 190 -27.39 -17.02 29.12
C SER A 190 -27.62 -18.43 29.69
N VAL A 191 -26.61 -19.31 29.57
CA VAL A 191 -26.65 -20.66 30.18
C VAL A 191 -26.56 -20.58 31.70
N SER A 192 -25.74 -19.67 32.26
CA SER A 192 -25.59 -19.51 33.70
C SER A 192 -26.91 -19.04 34.35
N GLU A 193 -27.61 -18.09 33.74
CA GLU A 193 -28.90 -17.57 34.22
C GLU A 193 -29.98 -18.66 34.19
N ARG A 194 -29.97 -19.53 33.18
CA ARG A 194 -30.95 -20.62 33.00
C ARG A 194 -30.54 -21.94 33.67
N THR A 195 -29.49 -21.94 34.49
CA THR A 195 -29.00 -23.15 35.17
C THR A 195 -30.09 -23.84 36.01
N LYS A 196 -30.93 -23.07 36.73
CA LYS A 196 -32.06 -23.60 37.53
C LYS A 196 -33.08 -24.33 36.66
N GLN A 197 -33.40 -23.77 35.49
CA GLN A 197 -34.33 -24.37 34.52
C GLN A 197 -33.78 -25.70 33.98
N PHE A 198 -32.48 -25.74 33.62
CA PHE A 198 -31.83 -26.99 33.20
C PHE A 198 -31.81 -28.04 34.32
N GLY A 199 -31.66 -27.60 35.57
CA GLY A 199 -31.78 -28.46 36.76
C GLY A 199 -33.15 -29.12 36.85
N ILE A 200 -34.22 -28.33 36.75
CA ILE A 200 -35.61 -28.83 36.77
C ILE A 200 -35.87 -29.80 35.62
N LEU A 201 -35.47 -29.45 34.38
CA LEU A 201 -35.57 -30.32 33.20
C LEU A 201 -34.84 -31.65 33.40
N SER A 202 -33.64 -31.62 34.01
CA SER A 202 -32.88 -32.83 34.30
C SER A 202 -33.54 -33.71 35.37
N SER A 203 -34.23 -33.11 36.35
CA SER A 203 -35.03 -33.84 37.35
C SER A 203 -36.26 -34.52 36.75
N VAL A 204 -36.87 -33.91 35.72
CA VAL A 204 -38.01 -34.47 34.99
C VAL A 204 -37.60 -35.63 34.06
N GLY A 205 -36.30 -35.78 33.76
CA GLY A 205 -35.76 -36.89 32.97
C GLY A 205 -35.08 -36.49 31.65
N ALA A 206 -34.89 -35.19 31.39
CA ALA A 206 -34.18 -34.73 30.19
C ALA A 206 -32.74 -35.27 30.17
N THR A 207 -32.35 -35.91 29.06
CA THR A 207 -31.01 -36.46 28.92
C THR A 207 -29.96 -35.36 28.80
N LYS A 208 -28.75 -35.64 29.27
CA LYS A 208 -27.57 -34.76 29.14
C LYS A 208 -27.30 -34.32 27.69
N ARG A 209 -27.62 -35.16 26.70
CA ARG A 209 -27.48 -34.84 25.27
C ARG A 209 -28.59 -33.90 24.78
N GLN A 210 -29.83 -34.07 25.26
CA GLN A 210 -30.94 -33.17 24.95
C GLN A 210 -30.69 -31.75 25.47
N LEU A 211 -30.17 -31.60 26.70
CA LEU A 211 -29.81 -30.28 27.25
C LEU A 211 -28.73 -29.57 26.42
N MET A 212 -27.66 -30.29 26.03
CA MET A 212 -26.60 -29.73 25.19
C MET A 212 -27.11 -29.36 23.79
N ARG A 213 -27.90 -30.24 23.16
CA ARG A 213 -28.50 -29.98 21.84
C ARG A 213 -29.47 -28.81 21.88
N GLY A 214 -30.20 -28.61 22.98
CA GLY A 214 -31.07 -27.44 23.15
C GLY A 214 -30.29 -26.13 23.05
N VAL A 215 -29.16 -26.01 23.77
CA VAL A 215 -28.32 -24.80 23.69
C VAL A 215 -27.72 -24.59 22.29
N LEU A 216 -27.29 -25.67 21.63
CA LEU A 216 -26.77 -25.59 20.26
C LEU A 216 -27.88 -25.24 19.24
N PHE A 217 -29.11 -25.71 19.47
CA PHE A 217 -30.26 -25.39 18.64
C PHE A 217 -30.64 -23.91 18.77
N GLU A 218 -30.55 -23.33 19.97
CA GLU A 218 -30.71 -21.88 20.15
C GLU A 218 -29.66 -21.09 19.38
N ALA A 219 -28.40 -21.53 19.43
CA ALA A 219 -27.32 -20.92 18.65
C ALA A 219 -27.57 -21.03 17.13
N PHE A 220 -28.08 -22.18 16.67
CA PHE A 220 -28.53 -22.37 15.30
C PHE A 220 -29.65 -21.38 14.94
N THR A 221 -30.72 -21.29 15.72
CA THR A 221 -31.82 -20.36 15.44
C THR A 221 -31.37 -18.89 15.44
N LEU A 222 -30.49 -18.51 16.37
CA LEU A 222 -29.95 -17.16 16.41
C LEU A 222 -29.06 -16.86 15.19
N SER A 223 -28.25 -17.83 14.74
CA SER A 223 -27.41 -17.65 13.55
C SER A 223 -28.21 -17.58 12.26
N THR A 224 -29.34 -18.29 12.14
CA THR A 224 -30.23 -18.18 10.96
C THR A 224 -30.79 -16.78 10.75
N ALA A 225 -31.02 -16.00 11.83
CA ALA A 225 -31.42 -14.61 11.73
C ALA A 225 -30.21 -13.65 11.68
N GLY A 226 -29.19 -13.91 12.50
CA GLY A 226 -28.04 -13.02 12.67
C GLY A 226 -27.11 -12.97 11.46
N ILE A 227 -26.88 -14.10 10.76
CA ILE A 227 -25.99 -14.14 9.59
C ILE A 227 -26.57 -13.32 8.43
N PRO A 228 -27.84 -13.51 7.99
CA PRO A 228 -28.42 -12.68 6.93
C PRO A 228 -28.42 -11.20 7.29
N LEU A 229 -28.81 -10.83 8.52
CA LEU A 229 -28.78 -9.44 8.98
C LEU A 229 -27.36 -8.86 8.97
N GLY A 230 -26.37 -9.64 9.40
CA GLY A 230 -24.97 -9.25 9.38
C GLY A 230 -24.43 -9.06 7.96
N ILE A 231 -24.78 -9.94 7.03
CA ILE A 231 -24.39 -9.83 5.61
C ILE A 231 -25.07 -8.61 4.98
N LEU A 232 -26.36 -8.39 5.22
CA LEU A 232 -27.08 -7.21 4.72
C LEU A 232 -26.47 -5.91 5.26
N ALA A 233 -26.18 -5.84 6.56
CA ALA A 233 -25.51 -4.70 7.17
C ALA A 233 -24.09 -4.50 6.61
N GLY A 234 -23.37 -5.59 6.33
CA GLY A 234 -22.04 -5.56 5.68
C GLY A 234 -22.11 -4.99 4.26
N ILE A 235 -23.05 -5.47 3.44
CA ILE A 235 -23.28 -4.97 2.07
C ILE A 235 -23.65 -3.48 2.10
N LEU A 236 -24.55 -3.07 3.00
CA LEU A 236 -24.88 -1.65 3.21
C LEU A 236 -23.65 -0.83 3.61
N GLY A 237 -22.82 -1.36 4.52
CA GLY A 237 -21.57 -0.73 4.93
C GLY A 237 -20.63 -0.49 3.76
N ILE A 238 -20.43 -1.51 2.91
CA ILE A 238 -19.62 -1.38 1.68
C ILE A 238 -20.19 -0.30 0.76
N GLY A 239 -21.51 -0.28 0.55
CA GLY A 239 -22.17 0.74 -0.27
C GLY A 239 -21.97 2.17 0.25
N VAL A 240 -22.06 2.36 1.57
CA VAL A 240 -21.76 3.64 2.22
C VAL A 240 -20.29 4.01 2.03
N THR A 241 -19.36 3.08 2.26
CA THR A 241 -17.93 3.32 2.06
C THR A 241 -17.64 3.75 0.62
N PHE A 242 -18.15 3.03 -0.38
CA PHE A 242 -17.95 3.36 -1.79
C PHE A 242 -18.50 4.74 -2.15
N LYS A 243 -19.64 5.14 -1.59
CA LYS A 243 -20.18 6.49 -1.80
C LYS A 243 -19.25 7.59 -1.28
N PHE A 244 -18.55 7.35 -0.17
CA PHE A 244 -17.59 8.32 0.38
C PHE A 244 -16.22 8.27 -0.32
N THR A 245 -15.86 7.14 -0.95
CA THR A 245 -14.57 6.96 -1.60
C THR A 245 -14.61 7.07 -3.13
N GLU A 246 -15.77 7.27 -3.75
CA GLU A 246 -15.95 7.34 -5.21
C GLU A 246 -14.97 8.32 -5.88
N GLY A 247 -14.81 9.52 -5.30
CA GLY A 247 -13.86 10.53 -5.81
C GLY A 247 -12.38 10.11 -5.77
N LEU A 248 -12.01 9.20 -4.85
CA LEU A 248 -10.66 8.64 -4.79
C LEU A 248 -10.44 7.58 -5.89
N PHE A 249 -11.50 6.92 -6.35
CA PHE A 249 -11.40 5.93 -7.41
C PHE A 249 -11.47 6.54 -8.81
N SER A 250 -12.11 7.70 -8.98
CA SER A 250 -12.06 8.43 -10.24
C SER A 250 -10.65 8.92 -10.59
N SER A 251 -9.85 9.34 -9.59
CA SER A 251 -8.46 9.73 -9.83
C SER A 251 -7.57 8.54 -10.15
N LEU A 252 -7.89 7.33 -9.65
CA LEU A 252 -7.19 6.09 -9.99
C LEU A 252 -7.31 5.69 -11.46
N LEU A 253 -8.37 6.11 -12.15
CA LEU A 253 -8.65 5.76 -13.54
C LEU A 253 -8.34 6.90 -14.52
N GLY A 254 -7.46 7.84 -14.12
CA GLY A 254 -6.87 8.84 -15.00
C GLY A 254 -7.73 10.07 -15.29
N GLY A 255 -8.65 10.45 -14.39
CA GLY A 255 -9.37 11.75 -14.35
C GLY A 255 -10.37 12.02 -15.49
N SER A 256 -10.19 11.38 -16.64
CA SER A 256 -10.93 11.58 -17.89
C SER A 256 -12.14 10.66 -18.02
N THR A 257 -12.26 9.64 -17.17
CA THR A 257 -13.48 8.83 -17.04
C THR A 257 -14.06 8.97 -15.64
N LYS A 258 -15.30 9.46 -15.55
CA LYS A 258 -16.10 9.37 -14.31
C LYS A 258 -16.45 7.90 -14.09
N ALA A 259 -15.57 7.16 -13.45
CA ALA A 259 -15.80 5.78 -13.11
C ALA A 259 -16.83 5.69 -11.98
N VAL A 260 -18.08 5.44 -12.35
CA VAL A 260 -19.14 5.16 -11.37
C VAL A 260 -18.91 3.76 -10.82
N LEU A 261 -18.50 3.67 -9.56
CA LEU A 261 -18.32 2.38 -8.91
C LEU A 261 -19.68 1.74 -8.61
N HIS A 262 -19.97 0.64 -9.28
CA HIS A 262 -21.14 -0.17 -8.97
C HIS A 262 -20.79 -1.24 -7.93
N LEU A 263 -21.57 -1.28 -6.86
CA LEU A 263 -21.46 -2.33 -5.84
C LEU A 263 -21.82 -3.68 -6.45
N HIS A 264 -20.80 -4.52 -6.67
CA HIS A 264 -20.98 -5.89 -7.11
C HIS A 264 -20.65 -6.86 -5.96
N VAL A 265 -21.64 -7.66 -5.55
CA VAL A 265 -21.47 -8.66 -4.49
C VAL A 265 -21.52 -10.04 -5.12
N THR A 266 -20.40 -10.76 -5.05
CA THR A 266 -20.31 -12.13 -5.54
C THR A 266 -21.00 -13.10 -4.58
N TRP A 267 -21.80 -14.04 -5.13
CA TRP A 267 -22.52 -15.00 -4.31
C TRP A 267 -21.58 -15.94 -3.53
N GLN A 268 -20.40 -16.23 -4.07
CA GLN A 268 -19.38 -17.04 -3.41
C GLN A 268 -18.91 -16.39 -2.10
N ALA A 269 -18.71 -15.07 -2.10
CA ALA A 269 -18.31 -14.33 -0.89
C ALA A 269 -19.39 -14.40 0.20
N ILE A 270 -20.67 -14.30 -0.19
CA ILE A 270 -21.82 -14.45 0.73
C ILE A 270 -21.82 -15.84 1.37
N VAL A 271 -21.65 -16.90 0.55
CA VAL A 271 -21.65 -18.29 1.05
C VAL A 271 -20.47 -18.53 1.99
N ILE A 272 -19.27 -18.09 1.63
CA ILE A 272 -18.08 -18.23 2.48
C ILE A 272 -18.26 -17.50 3.81
N ALA A 273 -18.74 -16.24 3.78
CA ALA A 273 -19.01 -15.46 4.98
C ALA A 273 -20.08 -16.13 5.87
N ALA A 274 -21.13 -16.68 5.28
CA ALA A 274 -22.17 -17.39 6.01
C ALA A 274 -21.63 -18.66 6.68
N VAL A 275 -20.81 -19.46 5.97
CA VAL A 275 -20.19 -20.68 6.53
C VAL A 275 -19.24 -20.33 7.66
N ILE A 276 -18.34 -19.36 7.47
CA ILE A 276 -17.39 -18.93 8.50
C ILE A 276 -18.12 -18.38 9.73
N GLY A 277 -19.13 -17.52 9.54
CA GLY A 277 -19.96 -16.98 10.61
C GLY A 277 -20.69 -18.07 11.39
N PHE A 278 -21.27 -19.05 10.68
CA PHE A 278 -21.97 -20.17 11.29
C PHE A 278 -21.02 -21.05 12.11
N VAL A 279 -19.87 -21.42 11.56
CA VAL A 279 -18.82 -22.18 12.26
C VAL A 279 -18.36 -21.44 13.52
N THR A 280 -18.15 -20.12 13.43
CA THR A 280 -17.78 -19.26 14.55
C THR A 280 -18.81 -19.35 15.69
N VAL A 281 -20.11 -19.21 15.37
CA VAL A 281 -21.20 -19.29 16.38
C VAL A 281 -21.24 -20.67 17.05
N LEU A 282 -21.12 -21.75 16.27
CA LEU A 282 -21.15 -23.11 16.80
C LEU A 282 -19.98 -23.37 17.75
N ILE A 283 -18.76 -22.97 17.38
CA ILE A 283 -17.56 -23.11 18.23
C ILE A 283 -17.76 -22.37 19.55
N SER A 284 -18.28 -21.14 19.50
CA SER A 284 -18.55 -20.33 20.69
C SER A 284 -19.58 -20.93 21.63
N ALA A 285 -20.69 -21.42 21.09
CA ALA A 285 -21.80 -21.98 21.86
C ALA A 285 -21.47 -23.38 22.42
N TYR A 286 -20.52 -24.09 21.81
CA TYR A 286 -20.17 -25.46 22.17
C TYR A 286 -19.64 -25.59 23.62
N ILE A 287 -18.77 -24.68 24.06
CA ILE A 287 -18.21 -24.76 25.42
C ILE A 287 -19.30 -24.54 26.50
N PRO A 288 -20.15 -23.49 26.43
CA PRO A 288 -21.29 -23.32 27.32
C PRO A 288 -22.29 -24.47 27.26
N ALA A 289 -22.61 -24.97 26.06
CA ALA A 289 -23.52 -26.10 25.88
C ALA A 289 -22.99 -27.38 26.58
N ARG A 290 -21.68 -27.65 26.45
CA ARG A 290 -21.03 -28.78 27.14
C ARG A 290 -21.04 -28.61 28.66
N ARG A 291 -20.99 -27.38 29.17
CA ARG A 291 -21.13 -27.11 30.62
C ARG A 291 -22.54 -27.41 31.10
N ALA A 292 -23.57 -27.02 30.35
CA ALA A 292 -24.97 -27.30 30.71
C ALA A 292 -25.22 -28.80 30.94
N LYS A 293 -24.65 -29.66 30.08
CA LYS A 293 -24.69 -31.13 30.24
C LYS A 293 -24.15 -31.66 31.58
N ASN A 294 -23.20 -30.96 32.18
CA ASN A 294 -22.48 -31.41 33.37
C ASN A 294 -23.03 -30.81 34.68
N VAL A 295 -24.08 -29.99 34.62
CA VAL A 295 -24.73 -29.49 35.84
C VAL A 295 -25.64 -30.59 36.39
N SER A 296 -25.50 -30.92 37.68
CA SER A 296 -26.39 -31.87 38.34
C SER A 296 -27.70 -31.18 38.75
N ALA A 297 -28.82 -31.91 38.74
CA ALA A 297 -30.12 -31.42 39.18
C ALA A 297 -30.06 -30.78 40.56
N ILE A 298 -29.37 -31.43 41.50
CA ILE A 298 -29.26 -30.97 42.87
C ILE A 298 -28.37 -29.74 43.00
N ASP A 299 -27.27 -29.65 42.25
CA ASP A 299 -26.40 -28.46 42.26
C ASP A 299 -27.09 -27.25 41.61
N ALA A 300 -27.93 -27.48 40.60
CA ALA A 300 -28.69 -26.43 39.92
C ALA A 300 -29.79 -25.83 40.81
N ILE A 301 -30.47 -26.67 41.60
CA ILE A 301 -31.57 -26.25 42.47
C ILE A 301 -31.05 -25.62 43.76
N ARG A 302 -29.95 -26.14 44.33
CA ARG A 302 -29.43 -25.67 45.61
C ARG A 302 -28.84 -24.26 45.54
N MET A 303 -28.35 -23.82 44.37
CA MET A 303 -27.67 -22.52 44.06
C MET A 303 -26.50 -22.12 44.97
N THR A 304 -26.33 -22.72 46.15
CA THR A 304 -25.23 -22.54 47.09
C THR A 304 -24.02 -23.32 46.58
N ARG A 305 -23.32 -22.73 45.62
CA ARG A 305 -21.89 -22.98 45.50
C ARG A 305 -21.17 -22.15 46.56
N ASP A 306 -21.40 -22.49 47.83
CA ASP A 306 -20.49 -22.10 48.89
C ASP A 306 -19.16 -22.75 48.56
N VAL A 307 -18.22 -21.95 48.05
CA VAL A 307 -16.87 -22.43 47.80
C VAL A 307 -16.29 -22.68 49.19
N ARG A 308 -16.32 -23.94 49.65
CA ARG A 308 -15.59 -24.38 50.84
C ARG A 308 -14.11 -24.11 50.58
N ILE A 309 -13.57 -23.04 51.15
CA ILE A 309 -12.17 -22.64 50.97
C ILE A 309 -11.45 -22.79 52.30
N GLU A 310 -10.39 -23.60 52.29
CA GLU A 310 -9.42 -23.65 53.38
C GLU A 310 -8.69 -22.30 53.52
N ALA A 311 -8.64 -21.76 54.74
CA ALA A 311 -8.00 -20.47 55.04
C ALA A 311 -6.54 -20.36 54.56
N ARG A 312 -5.79 -21.49 54.50
CA ARG A 312 -4.41 -21.55 53.97
C ARG A 312 -4.32 -21.15 52.49
N LYS A 313 -5.33 -21.47 51.67
CA LYS A 313 -5.32 -21.24 50.21
C LYS A 313 -5.52 -19.77 49.81
N VAL A 314 -5.89 -18.89 50.76
CA VAL A 314 -6.18 -17.46 50.54
C VAL A 314 -5.18 -16.53 51.24
N ARG A 315 -4.12 -17.06 51.88
CA ARG A 315 -3.07 -16.21 52.50
C ARG A 315 -2.41 -15.28 51.46
N THR A 316 -2.22 -14.03 51.85
CA THR A 316 -1.52 -12.98 51.07
C THR A 316 -0.19 -12.67 51.74
N SER A 317 0.84 -12.29 50.97
CA SER A 317 2.11 -11.84 51.55
C SER A 317 1.94 -10.51 52.27
N GLY A 318 2.69 -10.29 53.36
CA GLY A 318 2.66 -9.03 54.12
C GLY A 318 3.04 -7.80 53.27
N LEU A 319 3.86 -8.00 52.24
CA LEU A 319 4.22 -6.98 51.24
C LEU A 319 3.00 -6.35 50.55
N ILE A 320 1.96 -7.13 50.26
CA ILE A 320 0.76 -6.61 49.59
C ILE A 320 -0.02 -5.66 50.51
N TYR A 321 -0.02 -5.95 51.82
CA TYR A 321 -0.62 -5.05 52.79
C TYR A 321 0.17 -3.74 52.92
N LYS A 322 1.50 -3.83 52.91
CA LYS A 322 2.38 -2.65 53.01
C LYS A 322 2.31 -1.74 51.79
N LEU A 323 2.18 -2.31 50.58
CA LEU A 323 2.12 -1.56 49.32
C LEU A 323 0.71 -1.05 48.97
N PHE A 324 -0.34 -1.80 49.30
CA PHE A 324 -1.69 -1.55 48.79
C PHE A 324 -2.79 -1.48 49.88
N GLY A 325 -2.40 -1.55 51.15
CA GLY A 325 -3.31 -1.45 52.29
C GLY A 325 -4.27 -2.63 52.45
N PHE A 326 -5.30 -2.42 53.26
CA PHE A 326 -6.35 -3.40 53.53
C PHE A 326 -7.18 -3.69 52.27
N GLU A 327 -7.47 -2.66 51.47
CA GLU A 327 -8.29 -2.75 50.26
C GLU A 327 -7.60 -3.58 49.17
N GLY A 328 -6.30 -3.39 48.97
CA GLY A 328 -5.51 -4.20 48.04
C GLY A 328 -5.35 -5.65 48.50
N MET A 329 -5.21 -5.88 49.81
CA MET A 329 -5.24 -7.23 50.38
C MET A 329 -6.58 -7.92 50.10
N LEU A 330 -7.70 -7.22 50.32
CA LEU A 330 -9.05 -7.75 50.12
C LEU A 330 -9.28 -8.08 48.63
N ALA A 331 -8.87 -7.20 47.72
CA ALA A 331 -8.89 -7.45 46.28
C ALA A 331 -8.09 -8.71 45.91
N ARG A 332 -6.87 -8.88 46.46
CA ARG A 332 -6.03 -10.06 46.20
C ARG A 332 -6.60 -11.35 46.79
N LYS A 333 -7.25 -11.29 47.95
CA LYS A 333 -7.93 -12.45 48.56
C LYS A 333 -9.13 -12.88 47.74
N ASN A 334 -9.94 -11.92 47.27
CA ASN A 334 -11.04 -12.17 46.36
C ASN A 334 -10.57 -12.84 45.06
N PHE A 335 -9.43 -12.39 44.52
CA PHE A 335 -8.80 -13.02 43.37
C PHE A 335 -8.48 -14.51 43.62
N LYS A 336 -7.87 -14.85 44.78
CA LYS A 336 -7.56 -16.25 45.11
C LYS A 336 -8.80 -17.11 45.38
N ARG A 337 -9.89 -16.50 45.84
CA ARG A 337 -11.19 -17.14 46.10
C ARG A 337 -11.93 -17.52 44.81
N ASN A 338 -12.02 -16.62 43.83
CA ASN A 338 -12.90 -16.79 42.68
C ASN A 338 -12.13 -16.99 41.34
N ARG A 339 -11.19 -17.94 41.33
CA ARG A 339 -10.20 -18.10 40.23
C ARG A 339 -10.82 -18.32 38.84
N LYS A 340 -11.97 -18.99 38.73
CA LYS A 340 -12.61 -19.28 37.43
C LYS A 340 -13.16 -18.01 36.77
N LYS A 341 -13.93 -17.21 37.52
CA LYS A 341 -14.49 -15.93 37.04
C LYS A 341 -13.38 -14.95 36.69
N TYR A 342 -12.38 -14.85 37.56
CA TYR A 342 -11.19 -14.04 37.28
C TYR A 342 -10.50 -14.42 35.97
N ARG A 343 -10.26 -15.72 35.75
CA ARG A 343 -9.57 -16.18 34.52
C ARG A 343 -10.37 -15.79 33.29
N ALA A 344 -11.70 -15.81 33.35
CA ALA A 344 -12.54 -15.34 32.25
C ALA A 344 -12.33 -13.84 31.97
N THR A 345 -12.28 -12.99 33.00
CA THR A 345 -12.00 -11.54 32.82
C THR A 345 -10.63 -11.27 32.25
N VAL A 346 -9.59 -11.95 32.77
CA VAL A 346 -8.23 -11.81 32.24
C VAL A 346 -8.15 -12.32 30.81
N VAL A 347 -8.84 -13.41 30.45
CA VAL A 347 -8.90 -13.92 29.07
C VAL A 347 -9.63 -12.94 28.16
N SER A 348 -10.73 -12.31 28.58
CA SER A 348 -11.41 -11.29 27.76
C SER A 348 -10.51 -10.08 27.49
N LEU A 349 -9.78 -9.60 28.50
CA LEU A 349 -8.81 -8.51 28.34
C LEU A 349 -7.63 -8.91 27.47
N PHE A 350 -7.08 -10.10 27.71
CA PHE A 350 -6.03 -10.72 26.89
C PHE A 350 -6.43 -10.73 25.41
N ILE A 351 -7.62 -11.24 25.09
CA ILE A 351 -8.12 -11.31 23.71
C ILE A 351 -8.27 -9.90 23.13
N SER A 352 -8.79 -8.96 23.90
CA SER A 352 -8.95 -7.56 23.46
C SER A 352 -7.63 -6.89 23.10
N ILE A 353 -6.58 -7.13 23.90
CA ILE A 353 -5.21 -6.64 23.64
C ILE A 353 -4.64 -7.32 22.38
N VAL A 354 -4.80 -8.63 22.25
CA VAL A 354 -4.34 -9.37 21.07
C VAL A 354 -5.00 -8.84 19.81
N LEU A 355 -6.32 -8.70 19.79
CA LEU A 355 -7.06 -8.20 18.63
C LEU A 355 -6.60 -6.79 18.23
N PHE A 356 -6.54 -5.86 19.18
CA PHE A 356 -6.17 -4.48 18.89
C PHE A 356 -4.73 -4.37 18.38
N VAL A 357 -3.77 -4.97 19.07
CA VAL A 357 -2.35 -4.90 18.66
C VAL A 357 -2.14 -5.59 17.32
N SER A 358 -2.83 -6.72 17.07
CA SER A 358 -2.74 -7.41 15.78
C SER A 358 -3.35 -6.59 14.65
N ALA A 359 -4.51 -5.97 14.85
CA ALA A 359 -5.16 -5.12 13.86
C ALA A 359 -4.33 -3.86 13.54
N SER A 360 -3.72 -3.25 14.55
CA SER A 360 -2.82 -2.14 14.30
C SER A 360 -1.50 -2.57 13.69
N SER A 361 -0.95 -3.73 14.07
CA SER A 361 0.25 -4.28 13.41
C SER A 361 -0.02 -4.53 11.94
N PHE A 362 -1.14 -5.19 11.63
CA PHE A 362 -1.61 -5.39 10.26
C PHE A 362 -1.65 -4.07 9.48
N SER A 363 -2.28 -3.04 10.06
CA SER A 363 -2.38 -1.72 9.43
C SER A 363 -1.01 -1.07 9.22
N SER A 364 -0.13 -1.07 10.22
CA SER A 364 1.21 -0.48 10.12
C SER A 364 2.07 -1.18 9.08
N TYR A 365 1.99 -2.50 9.02
CA TYR A 365 2.73 -3.30 8.05
C TYR A 365 2.17 -3.14 6.62
N LEU A 366 0.85 -3.04 6.46
CA LEU A 366 0.22 -2.74 5.16
C LEU A 366 0.62 -1.36 4.64
N LYS A 367 0.61 -0.34 5.51
CA LYS A 367 1.09 1.01 5.17
C LYS A 367 2.57 1.04 4.81
N LYS A 368 3.43 0.37 5.59
CA LYS A 368 4.86 0.29 5.29
C LYS A 368 5.12 -0.46 3.98
N GLY A 369 4.40 -1.56 3.74
CA GLY A 369 4.54 -2.34 2.50
C GLY A 369 4.12 -1.54 1.27
N THR A 370 3.06 -0.76 1.37
CA THR A 370 2.60 0.09 0.26
C THR A 370 3.49 1.29 0.00
N GLY A 371 4.02 1.96 1.05
CA GLY A 371 5.06 2.98 0.89
C GLY A 371 6.41 2.44 0.42
N ALA A 372 6.66 1.14 0.56
CA ALA A 372 7.82 0.49 -0.05
C ALA A 372 7.65 0.42 -1.58
N VAL A 373 6.44 0.15 -2.08
CA VAL A 373 6.17 0.05 -3.53
C VAL A 373 5.93 1.42 -4.17
N ILE A 374 5.25 2.33 -3.47
CA ILE A 374 4.89 3.66 -3.95
C ILE A 374 5.79 4.69 -3.26
N ASP A 375 6.67 5.36 -4.01
CA ASP A 375 7.46 6.52 -3.56
C ASP A 375 6.86 7.78 -4.19
N PRO A 376 5.84 8.41 -3.56
CA PRO A 376 5.21 9.59 -4.15
C PRO A 376 6.19 10.76 -4.13
N ALA A 377 6.23 11.54 -5.23
CA ALA A 377 7.01 12.77 -5.24
C ALA A 377 6.51 13.75 -4.17
N GLU A 378 7.45 14.49 -3.57
CA GLU A 378 7.17 15.45 -2.49
C GLU A 378 6.85 16.87 -3.00
N TYR A 379 6.82 17.06 -4.31
CA TYR A 379 6.38 18.26 -5.02
C TYR A 379 5.07 18.01 -5.79
N ASP A 380 4.41 19.11 -6.21
CA ASP A 380 3.15 19.07 -6.95
C ASP A 380 3.28 19.62 -8.37
N ILE A 381 4.09 20.66 -8.61
CA ILE A 381 4.23 21.29 -9.93
C ILE A 381 5.72 21.35 -10.28
N ILE A 382 6.04 21.07 -11.55
CA ILE A 382 7.36 21.25 -12.13
C ILE A 382 7.30 22.31 -13.23
N PHE A 383 8.29 23.19 -13.29
CA PHE A 383 8.57 24.01 -14.47
C PHE A 383 9.97 23.70 -14.98
N THR A 384 10.06 23.27 -16.23
CA THR A 384 11.33 22.98 -16.89
C THR A 384 11.79 24.22 -17.65
N TYR A 385 13.04 24.61 -17.44
CA TYR A 385 13.63 25.79 -18.05
C TYR A 385 14.97 25.42 -18.67
N THR A 386 15.05 25.50 -20.00
CA THR A 386 16.32 25.38 -20.73
C THR A 386 16.87 26.78 -20.94
N PRO A 387 18.04 27.11 -20.39
CA PRO A 387 18.62 28.42 -20.60
C PRO A 387 18.99 28.60 -22.09
N ASP A 388 18.43 29.59 -22.77
CA ASP A 388 18.85 29.98 -24.13
C ASP A 388 19.83 31.16 -24.04
N THR A 389 20.65 31.39 -25.05
CA THR A 389 21.59 32.51 -25.11
C THR A 389 20.93 33.89 -25.34
N ALA A 390 19.60 33.95 -25.50
CA ALA A 390 18.85 35.16 -25.88
C ALA A 390 17.94 35.75 -24.77
N GLU A 391 18.20 35.49 -23.49
CA GLU A 391 17.16 35.62 -22.44
C GLU A 391 16.76 37.04 -22.03
N LYS A 392 15.45 37.19 -21.79
CA LYS A 392 14.77 38.39 -21.29
C LYS A 392 14.70 38.47 -19.75
N TYR A 393 14.88 37.35 -19.05
CA TYR A 393 14.80 37.22 -17.59
C TYR A 393 15.86 36.24 -17.08
N THR A 394 16.35 36.43 -15.86
CA THR A 394 17.29 35.53 -15.19
C THR A 394 16.57 34.35 -14.52
N LEU A 395 17.28 33.24 -14.28
CA LEU A 395 16.75 32.07 -13.57
C LEU A 395 16.04 32.44 -12.25
N ASN A 396 16.67 33.31 -11.44
CA ASN A 396 16.11 33.74 -10.17
C ASN A 396 14.85 34.60 -10.34
N GLU A 397 14.77 35.46 -11.35
CA GLU A 397 13.57 36.26 -11.60
C GLU A 397 12.36 35.39 -11.98
N ILE A 398 12.58 34.34 -12.76
CA ILE A 398 11.52 33.37 -13.11
C ILE A 398 11.13 32.57 -11.87
N PHE A 399 12.11 32.02 -11.15
CA PHE A 399 11.88 31.24 -9.94
C PHE A 399 11.12 32.05 -8.88
N ASP A 400 11.52 33.29 -8.61
CA ASP A 400 10.88 34.18 -7.65
C ASP A 400 9.45 34.54 -8.06
N SER A 401 9.20 34.71 -9.36
CA SER A 401 7.85 35.00 -9.86
C SER A 401 6.89 33.82 -9.64
N LEU A 402 7.38 32.60 -9.79
CA LEU A 402 6.59 31.38 -9.59
C LEU A 402 6.47 30.98 -8.11
N SER A 403 7.55 31.09 -7.34
CA SER A 403 7.58 30.72 -5.92
C SER A 403 6.69 31.63 -5.05
N ASN A 404 6.54 32.91 -5.45
CA ASN A 404 5.67 33.87 -4.76
C ASN A 404 4.18 33.75 -5.11
N VAL A 405 3.78 32.81 -5.99
CA VAL A 405 2.37 32.57 -6.29
C VAL A 405 1.65 32.10 -5.02
N ASN A 406 0.59 32.84 -4.64
CA ASN A 406 -0.19 32.52 -3.44
C ASN A 406 -0.78 31.11 -3.51
N GLY A 407 -0.29 30.24 -2.64
CA GLY A 407 -0.64 28.82 -2.53
C GLY A 407 0.58 27.88 -2.53
N VAL A 408 1.75 28.36 -2.96
CA VAL A 408 3.03 27.66 -2.83
C VAL A 408 3.47 27.65 -1.37
N THR A 409 3.87 26.48 -0.87
CA THR A 409 4.34 26.27 0.51
C THR A 409 5.82 25.99 0.61
N GLU A 410 6.38 25.37 -0.43
CA GLU A 410 7.78 25.01 -0.52
C GLU A 410 8.19 25.08 -1.99
N SER A 411 9.41 25.53 -2.26
CA SER A 411 9.92 25.66 -3.62
C SER A 411 11.44 25.62 -3.65
N GLY A 412 11.96 25.28 -4.81
CA GLY A 412 13.40 25.25 -5.08
C GLY A 412 13.64 24.81 -6.52
N TYR A 413 14.87 24.88 -6.98
CA TYR A 413 15.25 24.42 -8.31
C TYR A 413 16.52 23.58 -8.25
N ALA A 414 16.68 22.71 -9.24
CA ALA A 414 17.89 21.93 -9.43
C ALA A 414 18.24 21.77 -10.91
N VAL A 415 19.53 21.69 -11.19
CA VAL A 415 20.03 21.12 -12.45
C VAL A 415 20.26 19.64 -12.24
N MET A 416 19.78 18.84 -13.18
CA MET A 416 19.93 17.39 -13.18
C MET A 416 20.84 16.96 -14.32
N ASN A 417 21.82 16.13 -14.02
CA ASN A 417 22.68 15.50 -15.02
C ASN A 417 22.78 13.99 -14.74
N SER A 418 22.87 13.17 -15.78
CA SER A 418 23.15 11.74 -15.61
C SER A 418 24.56 11.48 -16.11
N LEU A 419 25.40 10.82 -15.31
CA LEU A 419 26.67 10.37 -15.85
C LEU A 419 26.41 9.34 -16.95
N TYR A 420 27.14 9.50 -18.04
CA TYR A 420 27.05 8.61 -19.18
C TYR A 420 27.81 7.29 -18.92
N HIS A 421 27.06 6.19 -18.82
CA HIS A 421 27.54 4.82 -18.55
C HIS A 421 28.56 4.67 -17.40
N PRO A 422 28.23 5.11 -16.17
CA PRO A 422 29.11 4.97 -15.02
C PRO A 422 29.16 3.54 -14.49
N GLU A 423 30.36 3.07 -14.14
CA GLU A 423 30.59 1.82 -13.45
C GLU A 423 31.25 2.07 -12.10
N ILE A 424 30.72 1.51 -11.01
CA ILE A 424 31.26 1.69 -9.66
C ILE A 424 32.07 0.46 -9.26
N ASP A 425 33.22 0.68 -8.59
CA ASP A 425 34.04 -0.38 -8.01
C ASP A 425 33.24 -1.13 -6.93
N ALA A 426 33.18 -2.46 -7.07
CA ALA A 426 32.49 -3.32 -6.12
C ALA A 426 33.03 -3.21 -4.68
N GLY A 427 34.28 -2.77 -4.50
CA GLY A 427 34.88 -2.43 -3.22
C GLY A 427 34.13 -1.33 -2.47
N ASN A 428 33.45 -0.42 -3.17
CA ASN A 428 32.63 0.64 -2.58
C ASN A 428 31.18 0.23 -2.29
N LEU A 429 30.71 -0.91 -2.83
CA LEU A 429 29.32 -1.35 -2.73
C LEU A 429 29.04 -2.13 -1.45
N SER A 430 27.84 -1.96 -0.88
CA SER A 430 27.46 -2.63 0.36
C SER A 430 27.43 -4.15 0.23
N ASP A 431 27.71 -4.86 1.32
CA ASP A 431 27.67 -6.32 1.34
C ASP A 431 26.27 -6.86 0.99
N GLU A 432 25.22 -6.12 1.37
CA GLU A 432 23.82 -6.43 1.02
C GLU A 432 23.60 -6.40 -0.50
N TYR A 433 24.13 -5.37 -1.18
CA TYR A 433 24.04 -5.28 -2.64
C TYR A 433 24.87 -6.37 -3.33
N LEU A 434 26.07 -6.68 -2.82
CA LEU A 434 26.90 -7.75 -3.40
C LEU A 434 26.21 -9.12 -3.29
N GLU A 435 25.54 -9.40 -2.16
CA GLU A 435 24.73 -10.60 -2.01
C GLU A 435 23.52 -10.60 -2.96
N PHE A 436 22.83 -9.46 -3.11
CA PHE A 436 21.73 -9.30 -4.05
C PHE A 436 22.19 -9.51 -5.50
N SER A 437 23.35 -8.95 -5.89
CA SER A 437 23.93 -9.08 -7.22
C SER A 437 24.29 -10.53 -7.55
N ARG A 438 24.88 -11.26 -6.58
CA ARG A 438 25.17 -12.68 -6.72
C ARG A 438 23.89 -13.51 -6.95
N LYS A 439 22.81 -13.21 -6.22
CA LYS A 439 21.53 -13.93 -6.35
C LYS A 439 20.77 -13.57 -7.63
N SER A 440 20.67 -12.28 -7.93
CA SER A 440 19.79 -11.76 -8.99
C SER A 440 20.42 -11.80 -10.37
N TYR A 441 21.72 -11.49 -10.45
CA TYR A 441 22.45 -11.32 -11.71
C TYR A 441 23.49 -12.42 -11.94
N ASN A 442 23.65 -13.35 -10.99
CA ASN A 442 24.72 -14.36 -11.01
C ASN A 442 26.11 -13.74 -11.16
N GLN A 443 26.30 -12.52 -10.62
CA GLN A 443 27.54 -11.76 -10.65
C GLN A 443 28.20 -11.78 -9.27
N ASP A 444 29.33 -12.49 -9.13
CA ASP A 444 30.13 -12.53 -7.91
C ASP A 444 31.22 -11.45 -7.95
N LEU A 445 30.80 -10.20 -7.77
CA LEU A 445 31.65 -9.02 -7.90
C LEU A 445 32.67 -8.93 -6.74
N LYS A 446 33.93 -8.67 -7.08
CA LYS A 446 35.05 -8.49 -6.12
C LYS A 446 35.66 -7.10 -6.20
N GLU A 447 36.33 -6.69 -5.14
CA GLU A 447 37.08 -5.43 -5.11
C GLU A 447 38.02 -5.29 -6.32
N GLY A 448 37.94 -4.15 -7.01
CA GLY A 448 38.63 -3.89 -8.28
C GLY A 448 37.87 -4.31 -9.54
N GLU A 449 36.74 -5.01 -9.40
CA GLU A 449 35.76 -5.22 -10.47
C GLU A 449 34.71 -4.12 -10.44
N TYR A 450 34.17 -3.78 -11.61
CA TYR A 450 33.26 -2.66 -11.79
C TYR A 450 31.89 -3.14 -12.25
N THR A 451 30.84 -2.45 -11.84
CA THR A 451 29.47 -2.74 -12.29
C THR A 451 28.73 -1.45 -12.59
N TYR A 452 27.96 -1.45 -13.67
CA TYR A 452 27.16 -0.30 -14.09
C TYR A 452 26.19 0.13 -12.98
N ILE A 453 26.23 1.34 -12.45
CA ILE A 453 25.20 1.84 -11.52
C ILE A 453 24.87 3.23 -11.98
N ASN A 454 23.61 3.51 -12.33
CA ASN A 454 23.24 4.83 -12.81
C ASN A 454 23.59 5.89 -11.73
N VAL A 455 24.30 6.95 -12.12
CA VAL A 455 24.67 8.03 -11.20
C VAL A 455 24.00 9.31 -11.68
N MET A 456 23.06 9.80 -10.89
CA MET A 456 22.37 11.07 -11.13
C MET A 456 23.02 12.16 -10.30
N GLN A 457 23.37 13.28 -10.91
CA GLN A 457 23.87 14.46 -10.24
C GLN A 457 22.76 15.50 -10.14
N TYR A 458 22.55 16.03 -8.93
CA TYR A 458 21.59 17.09 -8.65
C TYR A 458 22.35 18.30 -8.11
N PHE A 459 22.18 19.45 -8.75
CA PHE A 459 22.74 20.72 -8.32
C PHE A 459 21.63 21.61 -7.81
N ILE A 460 21.42 21.57 -6.50
CA ILE A 460 20.25 22.13 -5.81
C ILE A 460 20.54 23.57 -5.40
N ASN A 461 19.56 24.46 -5.56
CA ASN A 461 19.71 25.85 -5.14
C ASN A 461 20.24 25.97 -3.70
N ASP A 462 21.31 26.77 -3.52
CA ASP A 462 22.17 26.75 -2.33
C ASP A 462 21.40 26.96 -1.01
N GLU A 463 20.33 27.75 -1.01
CA GLU A 463 19.50 27.99 0.18
C GLU A 463 18.74 26.71 0.62
N VAL A 464 18.14 25.99 -0.33
CA VAL A 464 17.45 24.72 -0.04
C VAL A 464 18.46 23.66 0.37
N PHE A 465 19.61 23.58 -0.31
CA PHE A 465 20.64 22.62 0.03
C PHE A 465 21.21 22.86 1.44
N ARG A 466 21.53 24.12 1.80
CA ARG A 466 22.01 24.49 3.13
C ARG A 466 21.03 24.09 4.24
N ARG A 467 19.74 24.42 4.06
CA ARG A 467 18.69 24.03 5.01
C ARG A 467 18.59 22.51 5.17
N PHE A 468 18.71 21.76 4.07
CA PHE A 468 18.74 20.30 4.13
C PHE A 468 19.93 19.76 4.93
N LEU A 469 21.12 20.36 4.79
CA LEU A 469 22.31 19.99 5.58
C LEU A 469 22.10 20.29 7.07
N GLU A 470 21.52 21.45 7.41
CA GLU A 470 21.20 21.87 8.79
C GLU A 470 20.21 20.92 9.47
N GLU A 471 19.09 20.62 8.80
CA GLU A 471 18.04 19.73 9.32
C GLU A 471 18.55 18.30 9.59
N ASN A 472 19.59 17.89 8.87
CA ASN A 472 20.20 16.56 9.02
C ASN A 472 21.53 16.56 9.78
N SER A 473 21.91 17.70 10.38
CA SER A 473 23.12 17.84 11.21
C SER A 473 24.41 17.44 10.48
N MET A 474 24.54 17.82 9.21
CA MET A 474 25.73 17.56 8.37
C MET A 474 26.73 18.73 8.42
N ASP A 475 28.00 18.46 8.07
CA ASP A 475 29.06 19.47 8.06
C ASP A 475 28.96 20.37 6.81
N ILE A 476 28.40 21.57 7.00
CA ILE A 476 28.10 22.51 5.91
C ILE A 476 29.37 23.04 5.26
N ASP A 477 30.38 23.41 6.05
CA ASP A 477 31.60 24.02 5.53
C ASP A 477 32.45 23.01 4.76
N PHE A 478 32.43 21.74 5.19
CA PHE A 478 33.11 20.66 4.49
C PHE A 478 32.45 20.28 3.15
N ILE A 479 31.11 20.31 3.09
CA ILE A 479 30.33 19.90 1.91
C ILE A 479 30.22 21.02 0.88
N MET A 480 29.97 22.26 1.32
CA MET A 480 29.77 23.42 0.45
C MET A 480 31.08 24.16 0.08
N ASP A 481 32.25 23.55 0.25
CA ASP A 481 33.54 24.15 -0.13
C ASP A 481 33.58 24.44 -1.65
N PRO A 482 33.65 25.70 -2.09
CA PRO A 482 33.71 26.04 -3.52
C PRO A 482 34.97 25.49 -4.22
N ASN A 483 36.04 25.27 -3.45
CA ASN A 483 37.31 24.76 -3.99
C ASN A 483 37.31 23.24 -4.15
N ASN A 484 36.53 22.52 -3.36
CA ASN A 484 36.39 21.08 -3.47
C ASN A 484 34.96 20.67 -3.10
N PRO A 485 33.98 20.83 -4.01
CA PRO A 485 32.60 20.51 -3.72
C PRO A 485 32.45 18.99 -3.57
N ARG A 486 31.92 18.55 -2.43
CA ARG A 486 31.72 17.14 -2.11
C ARG A 486 30.23 16.83 -2.07
N PRO A 487 29.73 15.82 -2.79
CA PRO A 487 28.31 15.54 -2.79
C PRO A 487 27.87 14.92 -1.49
N VAL A 488 26.61 15.18 -1.14
CA VAL A 488 25.85 14.27 -0.28
C VAL A 488 25.31 13.15 -1.16
N VAL A 489 25.66 11.91 -0.87
CA VAL A 489 25.26 10.74 -1.66
C VAL A 489 23.98 10.16 -1.06
N TYR A 490 22.94 10.14 -1.87
CA TYR A 490 21.72 9.39 -1.61
C TYR A 490 21.76 8.08 -2.40
N ASP A 491 21.86 6.96 -1.70
CA ASP A 491 22.12 5.63 -2.26
C ASP A 491 21.07 4.58 -1.86
N TYR A 492 19.96 5.04 -1.29
CA TYR A 492 18.86 4.17 -0.92
C TYR A 492 18.07 3.73 -2.15
N VAL A 493 18.08 2.42 -2.43
CA VAL A 493 17.44 1.86 -3.62
C VAL A 493 16.39 0.81 -3.28
N LYS A 494 15.48 0.63 -4.24
CA LYS A 494 14.46 -0.41 -4.25
C LYS A 494 14.65 -1.24 -5.52
N LEU A 495 15.01 -2.51 -5.37
CA LEU A 495 15.33 -3.42 -6.48
C LEU A 495 14.38 -4.61 -6.49
N PHE A 496 13.84 -4.97 -7.65
CA PHE A 496 12.98 -6.14 -7.78
C PHE A 496 13.79 -7.38 -8.18
N HIS A 497 13.68 -8.45 -7.40
CA HIS A 497 14.27 -9.75 -7.73
C HIS A 497 13.24 -10.61 -8.47
N TYR A 498 13.47 -10.86 -9.76
CA TYR A 498 12.50 -11.56 -10.60
C TYR A 498 12.24 -13.02 -10.19
N GLN A 499 13.28 -13.80 -9.82
CA GLN A 499 13.08 -15.22 -9.45
C GLN A 499 12.37 -15.42 -8.11
N GLU A 500 12.65 -14.57 -7.12
CA GLU A 500 11.93 -14.58 -5.83
C GLU A 500 10.64 -13.76 -5.86
N GLU A 501 10.40 -13.05 -6.97
CA GLU A 501 9.28 -12.14 -7.19
C GLU A 501 9.10 -11.11 -6.06
N LYS A 502 10.19 -10.50 -5.60
CA LYS A 502 10.21 -9.74 -4.35
C LYS A 502 11.01 -8.45 -4.48
N TYR A 503 10.52 -7.37 -3.85
CA TYR A 503 11.28 -6.13 -3.73
C TYR A 503 12.27 -6.17 -2.56
N TYR A 504 13.49 -5.75 -2.82
CA TYR A 504 14.58 -5.56 -1.87
C TYR A 504 14.81 -4.06 -1.66
N THR A 505 15.10 -3.65 -0.42
CA THR A 505 15.43 -2.24 -0.11
C THR A 505 16.73 -2.18 0.65
N MET A 506 17.71 -1.45 0.14
CA MET A 506 19.06 -1.40 0.71
C MET A 506 19.76 -0.08 0.40
N GLU A 507 20.84 0.20 1.12
CA GLU A 507 21.83 1.24 0.81
C GLU A 507 22.87 0.62 -0.13
N LEU A 508 23.14 1.22 -1.29
CA LEU A 508 24.09 0.68 -2.28
C LEU A 508 25.55 0.82 -1.88
N ILE A 509 25.91 1.86 -1.13
CA ILE A 509 27.28 2.25 -0.82
C ILE A 509 27.63 1.84 0.61
N LYS A 510 28.86 1.38 0.84
CA LYS A 510 29.36 1.08 2.19
C LYS A 510 29.41 2.36 3.05
N LYS A 511 29.02 2.24 4.33
CA LYS A 511 28.88 3.37 5.26
C LYS A 511 30.14 4.19 5.52
N ASP A 512 31.32 3.56 5.42
CA ASP A 512 32.60 4.18 5.75
C ASP A 512 33.38 4.66 4.50
N VAL A 513 32.72 4.75 3.35
CA VAL A 513 33.35 5.16 2.09
C VAL A 513 33.63 6.66 2.10
N LYS A 514 34.91 7.01 2.00
CA LYS A 514 35.37 8.40 1.79
C LYS A 514 35.47 8.78 0.33
N THR A 515 35.69 7.80 -0.54
CA THR A 515 35.87 8.01 -1.98
C THR A 515 35.16 6.90 -2.74
N ILE A 516 34.25 7.28 -3.63
CA ILE A 516 33.63 6.36 -4.59
C ILE A 516 34.51 6.34 -5.83
N ASN A 517 35.12 5.18 -6.10
CA ASN A 517 35.87 4.93 -7.31
C ASN A 517 34.91 4.41 -8.38
N MET A 518 34.96 5.06 -9.53
CA MET A 518 34.13 4.71 -10.67
C MET A 518 34.93 4.82 -11.97
N ARG A 519 34.38 4.24 -13.02
CA ARG A 519 34.80 4.45 -14.41
C ARG A 519 33.65 5.08 -15.16
N LYS A 520 33.97 5.95 -16.10
CA LYS A 520 33.02 6.49 -17.05
C LYS A 520 33.58 6.36 -18.46
N MET A 521 32.69 6.41 -19.44
CA MET A 521 33.11 6.48 -20.83
C MET A 521 33.94 7.75 -21.05
N ALA A 522 35.04 7.61 -21.79
CA ALA A 522 35.84 8.73 -22.23
C ALA A 522 35.02 9.57 -23.20
N SER A 523 35.00 10.89 -22.98
CA SER A 523 34.46 11.83 -23.96
C SER A 523 35.42 11.89 -25.15
N MET A 524 34.90 11.70 -26.35
CA MET A 524 35.67 11.75 -27.59
C MET A 524 34.98 12.75 -28.53
N ASP A 525 35.76 13.68 -29.09
CA ASP A 525 35.21 14.75 -29.94
C ASP A 525 34.43 14.18 -31.13
N GLY A 526 33.15 14.58 -31.23
CA GLY A 526 32.25 14.17 -32.31
C GLY A 526 31.86 12.69 -32.33
N LEU A 527 32.09 11.97 -31.22
CA LEU A 527 31.85 10.54 -31.10
C LEU A 527 31.08 10.25 -29.81
N PHE A 528 29.92 9.61 -29.94
CA PHE A 528 29.15 9.12 -28.79
C PHE A 528 29.29 7.60 -28.69
N PHE A 529 29.41 7.07 -27.47
CA PHE A 529 29.43 5.63 -27.28
C PHE A 529 28.09 5.02 -27.72
N SER A 530 28.16 3.84 -28.33
CA SER A 530 27.02 3.16 -28.95
C SER A 530 26.77 1.81 -28.29
N ARG A 531 27.78 0.93 -28.30
CA ARG A 531 27.66 -0.42 -27.71
C ARG A 531 29.00 -1.02 -27.33
N GLU A 532 28.93 -2.05 -26.49
CA GLU A 532 30.04 -2.97 -26.26
C GLU A 532 29.89 -4.18 -27.19
N GLU A 533 31.00 -4.65 -27.75
CA GLU A 533 31.03 -5.85 -28.59
C GLU A 533 32.16 -6.77 -28.14
N GLU A 534 31.83 -8.04 -27.87
CA GLU A 534 32.82 -9.03 -27.48
C GLU A 534 33.46 -9.65 -28.71
N LYS A 535 34.74 -9.35 -28.94
CA LYS A 535 35.47 -9.77 -30.16
C LYS A 535 36.79 -10.41 -29.77
N ASN A 536 36.97 -11.68 -30.12
CA ASN A 536 38.17 -12.47 -29.80
C ASN A 536 38.49 -12.53 -28.28
N GLY A 537 37.46 -12.60 -27.43
CA GLY A 537 37.62 -12.65 -25.97
C GLY A 537 38.10 -11.34 -25.34
N ARG A 538 37.94 -10.21 -26.04
CA ARG A 538 38.17 -8.85 -25.52
C ARG A 538 36.96 -7.99 -25.84
N THR A 539 36.51 -7.22 -24.85
CA THR A 539 35.46 -6.21 -25.04
C THR A 539 36.04 -5.03 -25.83
N GLN A 540 35.43 -4.73 -26.98
CA GLN A 540 35.66 -3.50 -27.74
C GLN A 540 34.50 -2.54 -27.48
N TYR A 541 34.82 -1.25 -27.42
CA TYR A 541 33.86 -0.18 -27.16
C TYR A 541 33.63 0.58 -28.46
N ILE A 542 32.42 0.53 -28.97
CA ILE A 542 32.05 1.13 -30.24
C ILE A 542 31.50 2.52 -29.99
N TYR A 543 32.13 3.50 -30.61
CA TYR A 543 31.65 4.88 -30.66
C TYR A 543 31.13 5.17 -32.06
N THR A 544 30.10 5.99 -32.15
CA THR A 544 29.44 6.38 -33.40
C THR A 544 29.52 7.90 -33.53
N ASP A 545 29.80 8.39 -34.74
CA ASP A 545 29.74 9.82 -35.03
C ASP A 545 28.33 10.27 -35.41
N ASP A 546 28.13 11.58 -35.57
CA ASP A 546 26.84 12.17 -35.98
C ASP A 546 26.34 11.67 -37.36
N TYR A 547 27.19 11.00 -38.13
CA TYR A 547 26.88 10.43 -39.45
C TYR A 547 26.66 8.91 -39.42
N GLY A 548 26.67 8.29 -38.24
CA GLY A 548 26.46 6.86 -38.07
C GLY A 548 27.71 6.00 -38.31
N ASN A 549 28.91 6.58 -38.49
CA ASN A 549 30.13 5.80 -38.66
C ASN A 549 30.61 5.26 -37.32
N GLU A 550 30.90 3.96 -37.27
CA GLU A 550 31.36 3.29 -36.06
C GLU A 550 32.89 3.20 -35.98
N MET A 551 33.42 3.48 -34.79
CA MET A 551 34.84 3.39 -34.43
C MET A 551 35.01 2.49 -33.22
N GLU A 552 35.91 1.50 -33.32
CA GLU A 552 36.22 0.57 -32.23
C GLU A 552 37.39 1.08 -31.39
N PHE A 553 37.18 1.18 -30.07
CA PHE A 553 38.21 1.55 -29.10
C PHE A 553 38.43 0.44 -28.06
N PRO A 554 39.69 0.16 -27.68
CA PRO A 554 39.97 -0.72 -26.56
C PRO A 554 39.58 -0.06 -25.23
N ALA A 555 39.29 -0.89 -24.21
CA ALA A 555 38.90 -0.44 -22.86
C ALA A 555 39.80 0.67 -22.29
N GLN A 556 41.11 0.61 -22.51
CA GLN A 556 42.09 1.59 -22.01
C GLN A 556 41.92 3.00 -22.58
N LYS A 557 41.31 3.12 -23.76
CA LYS A 557 41.00 4.41 -24.40
C LYS A 557 39.56 4.83 -24.18
N ALA A 558 38.65 3.86 -24.04
CA ALA A 558 37.22 4.09 -23.89
C ALA A 558 36.78 4.34 -22.45
N LEU A 559 37.53 3.86 -21.44
CA LEU A 559 37.19 4.03 -20.03
C LEU A 559 38.17 4.97 -19.34
N MET A 560 37.64 5.91 -18.58
CA MET A 560 38.39 6.85 -17.74
C MET A 560 38.05 6.59 -16.27
N ASP A 561 39.08 6.39 -15.45
CA ASP A 561 38.91 6.34 -14.00
C ASP A 561 38.48 7.72 -13.47
N HIS A 562 37.48 7.71 -12.59
CA HIS A 562 36.90 8.89 -11.97
C HIS A 562 36.62 8.58 -10.51
N SER A 563 37.10 9.43 -9.60
CA SER A 563 36.91 9.23 -8.16
C SER A 563 36.21 10.44 -7.57
N ILE A 564 35.21 10.19 -6.71
CA ILE A 564 34.40 11.22 -6.07
C ILE A 564 34.62 11.16 -4.56
N GLU A 565 35.11 12.25 -3.98
CA GLU A 565 35.24 12.40 -2.52
C GLU A 565 33.87 12.67 -1.90
N VAL A 566 33.42 11.79 -1.01
CA VAL A 566 32.08 11.82 -0.40
C VAL A 566 32.02 12.86 0.71
N GLY A 567 31.01 13.73 0.66
CA GLY A 567 30.74 14.71 1.72
C GLY A 567 29.98 14.07 2.89
N ALA A 568 28.88 13.40 2.58
CA ALA A 568 28.09 12.60 3.52
C ALA A 568 27.27 11.54 2.78
N LEU A 569 26.86 10.48 3.49
CA LEU A 569 25.87 9.51 3.02
C LEU A 569 24.52 9.80 3.68
N THR A 570 23.41 9.64 2.95
CA THR A 570 22.06 9.86 3.48
C THR A 570 21.03 8.91 2.90
N ALA A 571 20.14 8.40 3.77
CA ALA A 571 18.93 7.69 3.36
C ALA A 571 17.72 8.65 3.18
N LYS A 572 17.89 9.94 3.45
CA LYS A 572 16.87 10.99 3.26
C LYS A 572 17.22 11.85 2.05
N LYS A 573 16.19 12.27 1.32
CA LYS A 573 16.30 13.11 0.13
C LYS A 573 15.58 14.47 0.35
N PRO A 574 16.07 15.57 -0.27
CA PRO A 574 15.30 16.81 -0.41
C PRO A 574 14.03 16.59 -1.25
N PHE A 575 13.02 17.45 -1.08
CA PHE A 575 11.70 17.28 -1.73
C PHE A 575 11.75 17.25 -3.27
N MET A 576 12.75 17.88 -3.87
CA MET A 576 12.98 18.01 -5.33
C MET A 576 13.80 16.86 -5.95
N VAL A 577 14.31 15.94 -5.14
CA VAL A 577 15.06 14.79 -5.66
C VAL A 577 14.08 13.69 -6.01
N VAL A 578 14.06 13.31 -7.28
CA VAL A 578 13.22 12.22 -7.77
C VAL A 578 13.93 10.91 -7.54
N THR A 579 13.22 9.95 -6.97
CA THR A 579 13.66 8.57 -6.84
C THR A 579 13.13 7.77 -8.01
N ASN A 580 14.02 7.33 -8.89
CA ASN A 580 13.66 6.38 -9.93
C ASN A 580 13.79 4.96 -9.38
N GLN A 581 12.86 4.07 -9.73
CA GLN A 581 13.02 2.65 -9.39
C GLN A 581 14.25 2.10 -10.13
N GLY A 582 15.09 1.31 -9.46
CA GLY A 582 16.24 0.66 -10.09
C GLY A 582 17.60 1.00 -9.47
N ARG A 583 18.65 0.51 -10.12
CA ARG A 583 20.04 0.55 -9.64
C ARG A 583 20.66 1.91 -9.94
N HIS A 584 20.49 2.86 -9.03
CA HIS A 584 21.04 4.21 -9.14
C HIS A 584 21.50 4.79 -7.80
N ILE A 585 22.43 5.74 -7.85
CA ILE A 585 22.77 6.63 -6.74
C ILE A 585 22.58 8.09 -7.18
N SER A 586 22.27 8.96 -6.23
CA SER A 586 22.10 10.39 -6.47
C SER A 586 23.17 11.19 -5.72
N LEU A 587 23.94 11.99 -6.44
CA LEU A 587 24.96 12.89 -5.92
C LEU A 587 24.36 14.30 -5.80
N LEU A 588 24.21 14.78 -4.58
CA LEU A 588 23.58 16.07 -4.29
C LEU A 588 24.65 17.12 -4.01
N TYR A 589 24.71 18.13 -4.85
CA TYR A 589 25.63 19.27 -4.79
C TYR A 589 24.86 20.58 -4.61
N PRO A 590 25.50 21.65 -4.09
CA PRO A 590 24.95 22.99 -4.21
C PRO A 590 25.00 23.47 -5.66
N TYR A 591 24.06 24.32 -6.07
CA TYR A 591 23.99 24.89 -7.40
C TYR A 591 25.26 25.68 -7.76
N SER A 592 25.86 26.37 -6.79
CA SER A 592 27.15 27.04 -6.96
C SER A 592 28.31 26.13 -7.40
N ALA A 593 28.22 24.81 -7.18
CA ALA A 593 29.21 23.85 -7.65
C ALA A 593 28.97 23.36 -9.08
N ALA A 594 27.81 23.63 -9.69
CA ALA A 594 27.39 23.05 -10.96
C ALA A 594 28.38 23.28 -12.10
N HIS A 595 28.78 24.53 -12.33
CA HIS A 595 29.75 24.89 -13.37
C HIS A 595 31.10 24.19 -13.16
N LYS A 596 31.52 23.97 -11.91
CA LYS A 596 32.81 23.34 -11.60
C LYS A 596 32.78 21.83 -11.78
N VAL A 597 31.67 21.19 -11.43
CA VAL A 597 31.53 19.73 -11.50
C VAL A 597 31.18 19.27 -12.91
N LEU A 598 30.31 20.01 -13.62
CA LEU A 598 29.85 19.67 -14.97
C LEU A 598 30.79 20.19 -16.07
N GLY A 599 31.52 21.29 -15.84
CA GLY A 599 32.39 21.86 -16.86
C GLY A 599 31.62 22.28 -18.11
N GLU A 600 32.02 21.76 -19.27
CA GLU A 600 31.41 22.06 -20.57
C GLU A 600 29.96 21.56 -20.69
N ASP A 601 29.60 20.49 -19.96
CA ASP A 601 28.25 19.91 -19.95
C ASP A 601 27.22 20.83 -19.27
N PHE A 602 27.66 21.83 -18.51
CA PHE A 602 26.77 22.78 -17.84
C PHE A 602 25.94 23.60 -18.85
N GLY A 603 26.49 23.94 -20.01
CA GLY A 603 25.84 24.80 -21.01
C GLY A 603 24.61 24.18 -21.67
N TYR A 604 24.46 22.86 -21.62
CA TYR A 604 23.33 22.10 -22.18
C TYR A 604 22.36 21.63 -21.11
N SER A 605 22.62 21.98 -19.85
CA SER A 605 21.87 21.46 -18.71
C SER A 605 20.55 22.20 -18.53
N THR A 606 19.46 21.44 -18.42
CA THR A 606 18.13 21.99 -18.15
C THR A 606 17.95 22.21 -16.65
N VAL A 607 17.32 23.34 -16.28
CA VAL A 607 16.95 23.65 -14.89
C VAL A 607 15.51 23.23 -14.65
N GLN A 608 15.26 22.46 -13.60
CA GLN A 608 13.91 22.14 -13.16
C GLN A 608 13.59 22.89 -11.87
N MET A 609 12.45 23.58 -11.87
CA MET A 609 11.89 24.24 -10.70
C MET A 609 10.76 23.39 -10.12
N PHE A 610 10.76 23.19 -8.82
CA PHE A 610 9.84 22.31 -8.11
C PHE A 610 9.03 23.13 -7.11
N PHE A 611 7.71 22.91 -7.09
CA PHE A 611 6.80 23.63 -6.21
C PHE A 611 5.86 22.67 -5.49
N LYS A 612 5.73 22.85 -4.19
CA LYS A 612 4.74 22.20 -3.33
C LYS A 612 3.63 23.19 -3.00
N THR A 613 2.39 22.74 -3.01
CA THR A 613 1.22 23.62 -3.02
C THR A 613 0.15 23.16 -2.05
N LYS A 614 -0.73 24.08 -1.64
CA LYS A 614 -1.95 23.71 -0.89
C LYS A 614 -3.07 23.18 -1.79
N ASN A 615 -3.11 23.64 -3.04
CA ASN A 615 -4.09 23.28 -4.07
C ASN A 615 -3.39 23.40 -5.43
N HIS A 616 -2.94 22.26 -5.96
CA HIS A 616 -2.10 22.20 -7.15
C HIS A 616 -2.80 22.79 -8.37
N SER A 617 -4.04 22.39 -8.67
CA SER A 617 -4.78 22.90 -9.83
C SER A 617 -4.96 24.42 -9.81
N ALA A 618 -5.29 25.00 -8.65
CA ALA A 618 -5.48 26.45 -8.54
C ALA A 618 -4.17 27.24 -8.62
N VAL A 619 -3.05 26.65 -8.19
CA VAL A 619 -1.72 27.27 -8.28
C VAL A 619 -1.17 27.13 -9.70
N TYR A 620 -1.35 25.97 -10.33
CA TYR A 620 -0.98 25.70 -11.72
C TYR A 620 -1.59 26.74 -12.69
N GLU A 621 -2.91 26.98 -12.59
CA GLU A 621 -3.60 28.00 -13.38
C GLU A 621 -3.08 29.43 -13.16
N LYS A 622 -2.60 29.74 -11.95
CA LYS A 622 -1.98 31.04 -11.66
C LYS A 622 -0.57 31.11 -12.25
N MET A 623 0.21 30.04 -12.14
CA MET A 623 1.56 29.95 -12.72
C MET A 623 1.51 30.06 -14.25
N LEU A 624 0.53 29.44 -14.92
CA LEU A 624 0.29 29.62 -16.35
C LEU A 624 0.10 31.10 -16.72
N LYS A 625 -0.68 31.85 -15.92
CA LYS A 625 -0.88 33.29 -16.15
C LYS A 625 0.38 34.12 -15.92
N VAL A 626 1.18 33.77 -14.91
CA VAL A 626 2.47 34.42 -14.63
C VAL A 626 3.40 34.21 -15.82
N LEU A 627 3.59 32.96 -16.26
CA LEU A 627 4.43 32.62 -17.42
C LEU A 627 3.96 33.32 -18.70
N SER A 628 2.65 33.33 -18.96
CA SER A 628 2.09 34.03 -20.13
C SER A 628 2.31 35.54 -20.08
N THR A 629 2.29 36.14 -18.89
CA THR A 629 2.54 37.58 -18.70
C THR A 629 4.01 37.92 -18.91
N MET A 630 4.92 37.02 -18.52
CA MET A 630 6.35 37.16 -18.79
C MET A 630 6.68 36.95 -20.29
N GLY A 631 5.79 36.27 -21.01
CA GLY A 631 5.99 35.88 -22.42
C GLY A 631 6.83 34.61 -22.55
N LEU A 632 6.84 33.77 -21.53
CA LEU A 632 7.50 32.46 -21.53
C LEU A 632 6.52 31.39 -22.01
N GLY A 633 7.06 30.34 -22.65
CA GLY A 633 6.28 29.17 -23.07
C GLY A 633 5.66 28.46 -21.86
N THR A 634 4.38 28.11 -21.97
CA THR A 634 3.66 27.39 -20.90
C THR A 634 3.72 25.87 -21.05
N GLY A 635 4.24 25.36 -22.17
CA GLY A 635 4.32 23.92 -22.45
C GLY A 635 5.25 23.15 -21.49
N GLU A 636 6.18 23.84 -20.85
CA GLU A 636 7.15 23.27 -19.91
C GLU A 636 6.68 23.29 -18.44
N LEU A 637 5.46 23.79 -18.17
CA LEU A 637 4.83 23.73 -16.85
C LEU A 637 3.98 22.46 -16.76
N TYR A 638 4.21 21.64 -15.75
CA TYR A 638 3.53 20.37 -15.57
C TYR A 638 2.94 20.23 -14.16
N ASP A 639 1.64 19.93 -14.07
CA ASP A 639 0.98 19.53 -12.82
C ASP A 639 1.28 18.06 -12.53
N TYR A 640 2.36 17.82 -11.79
CA TYR A 640 2.79 16.49 -11.40
C TYR A 640 1.85 15.86 -10.36
N ALA A 641 1.20 16.67 -9.52
CA ALA A 641 0.23 16.21 -8.55
C ALA A 641 -1.00 15.59 -9.20
N GLU A 642 -1.48 16.12 -10.32
CA GLU A 642 -2.57 15.53 -11.11
C GLU A 642 -2.24 14.08 -11.53
N SER A 643 -1.02 13.85 -12.04
CA SER A 643 -0.54 12.52 -12.41
C SER A 643 -0.42 11.57 -11.21
N LEU A 644 -0.02 12.10 -10.04
CA LEU A 644 0.12 11.35 -8.79
C LEU A 644 -1.16 11.19 -7.97
N GLU A 645 -2.28 11.83 -8.35
CA GLU A 645 -3.54 11.71 -7.61
C GLU A 645 -3.97 10.25 -7.48
N SER A 646 -3.76 9.45 -8.53
CA SER A 646 -3.98 8.01 -8.53
C SER A 646 -3.19 7.32 -7.41
N SER A 647 -1.87 7.54 -7.35
CA SER A 647 -0.98 6.95 -6.34
C SER A 647 -1.32 7.41 -4.91
N ARG A 648 -1.61 8.71 -4.71
CA ARG A 648 -2.03 9.28 -3.42
C ARG A 648 -3.40 8.73 -2.99
N ALA A 649 -4.30 8.48 -3.94
CA ALA A 649 -5.60 7.88 -3.67
C ALA A 649 -5.48 6.43 -3.17
N ILE A 650 -4.56 5.60 -3.70
CA ILE A 650 -4.31 4.25 -3.17
C ILE A 650 -3.94 4.31 -1.68
N ILE A 651 -2.99 5.18 -1.32
CA ILE A 651 -2.56 5.36 0.07
C ILE A 651 -3.73 5.79 0.96
N THR A 652 -4.53 6.74 0.48
CA THR A 652 -5.71 7.24 1.20
C THR A 652 -6.76 6.14 1.39
N VAL A 653 -7.02 5.33 0.37
CA VAL A 653 -7.94 4.19 0.43
C VAL A 653 -7.47 3.18 1.49
N ILE A 654 -6.17 2.84 1.49
CA ILE A 654 -5.58 1.96 2.51
C ILE A 654 -5.74 2.54 3.90
N ASP A 655 -5.57 3.84 4.07
CA ASP A 655 -5.74 4.54 5.34
C ASP A 655 -7.19 4.47 5.84
N VAL A 656 -8.16 4.76 4.98
CA VAL A 656 -9.59 4.65 5.32
C VAL A 656 -9.93 3.23 5.78
N PHE A 657 -9.49 2.21 5.04
CA PHE A 657 -9.71 0.81 5.42
C PHE A 657 -8.98 0.44 6.72
N SER A 658 -7.73 0.86 6.89
CA SER A 658 -6.92 0.57 8.07
C SER A 658 -7.51 1.18 9.33
N TYR A 659 -7.85 2.47 9.30
CA TYR A 659 -8.43 3.15 10.45
C TYR A 659 -9.86 2.66 10.74
N GLY A 660 -10.68 2.46 9.71
CA GLY A 660 -12.01 1.87 9.86
C GLY A 660 -11.95 0.49 10.50
N PHE A 661 -10.98 -0.33 10.09
CA PHE A 661 -10.75 -1.65 10.68
C PHE A 661 -10.29 -1.59 12.14
N ILE A 662 -9.33 -0.72 12.46
CA ILE A 662 -8.87 -0.50 13.85
C ILE A 662 -10.05 -0.08 14.73
N VAL A 663 -10.88 0.86 14.27
CA VAL A 663 -12.08 1.32 15.02
C VAL A 663 -13.05 0.16 15.25
N LEU A 664 -13.35 -0.63 14.23
CA LEU A 664 -14.24 -1.79 14.35
C LEU A 664 -13.73 -2.80 15.39
N ILE A 665 -12.46 -3.19 15.31
CA ILE A 665 -11.86 -4.12 16.27
C ILE A 665 -11.82 -3.54 17.68
N SER A 666 -11.58 -2.23 17.80
CA SER A 666 -11.61 -1.52 19.08
C SER A 666 -12.99 -1.57 19.72
N LEU A 667 -14.06 -1.39 18.94
CA LEU A 667 -15.43 -1.49 19.41
C LEU A 667 -15.78 -2.92 19.86
N ILE A 668 -15.37 -3.93 19.10
CA ILE A 668 -15.58 -5.35 19.48
C ILE A 668 -14.84 -5.68 20.79
N ALA A 669 -13.57 -5.28 20.89
CA ALA A 669 -12.77 -5.43 22.09
C ALA A 669 -13.41 -4.70 23.28
N ALA A 670 -13.85 -3.46 23.08
CA ALA A 670 -14.48 -2.66 24.13
C ALA A 670 -15.79 -3.29 24.61
N ALA A 671 -16.66 -3.73 23.70
CA ALA A 671 -17.90 -4.43 24.04
C ALA A 671 -17.63 -5.73 24.81
N ASN A 672 -16.59 -6.49 24.43
CA ASN A 672 -16.23 -7.72 25.12
C ASN A 672 -15.76 -7.45 26.57
N VAL A 673 -14.88 -6.46 26.76
CA VAL A 673 -14.42 -6.05 28.09
C VAL A 673 -15.58 -5.52 28.92
N PHE A 674 -16.42 -4.67 28.32
CA PHE A 674 -17.57 -4.06 28.96
C PHE A 674 -18.53 -5.13 29.51
N ASN A 675 -18.97 -6.05 28.65
CA ASN A 675 -19.86 -7.15 29.03
C ASN A 675 -19.23 -8.04 30.10
N THR A 676 -17.94 -8.39 29.94
CA THR A 676 -17.28 -9.28 30.90
C THR A 676 -17.14 -8.66 32.28
N ILE A 677 -16.73 -7.39 32.38
CA ILE A 677 -16.54 -6.72 33.67
C ILE A 677 -17.90 -6.41 34.31
N SER A 678 -18.84 -5.85 33.55
CA SER A 678 -20.15 -5.46 34.08
C SER A 678 -20.91 -6.66 34.64
N THR A 679 -20.92 -7.79 33.92
CA THR A 679 -21.56 -9.02 34.41
C THR A 679 -20.84 -9.62 35.62
N ASN A 680 -19.50 -9.65 35.65
CA ASN A 680 -18.78 -10.16 36.82
C ASN A 680 -19.03 -9.34 38.08
N ILE A 681 -19.16 -8.02 37.93
CA ILE A 681 -19.51 -7.09 39.00
C ILE A 681 -20.96 -7.32 39.47
N GLY A 682 -21.91 -7.46 38.54
CA GLY A 682 -23.31 -7.78 38.87
C GLY A 682 -23.47 -9.11 39.62
N LEU A 683 -22.74 -10.15 39.21
CA LEU A 683 -22.73 -11.44 39.90
C LEU A 683 -22.13 -11.42 41.32
N ARG A 684 -21.55 -10.29 41.75
CA ARG A 684 -20.98 -10.09 43.11
C ARG A 684 -21.76 -9.08 43.95
N ARG A 685 -22.94 -8.66 43.48
CA ARG A 685 -23.79 -7.66 44.14
C ARG A 685 -24.05 -7.95 45.62
N ARG A 686 -24.40 -9.20 45.97
CA ARG A 686 -24.59 -9.63 47.38
C ARG A 686 -23.32 -9.54 48.22
N GLU A 687 -22.17 -9.92 47.67
CA GLU A 687 -20.88 -9.83 48.38
C GLU A 687 -20.58 -8.37 48.73
N PHE A 688 -20.90 -7.44 47.82
CA PHE A 688 -20.72 -6.01 48.03
C PHE A 688 -21.71 -5.43 49.03
N ALA A 689 -22.98 -5.88 49.01
CA ALA A 689 -23.96 -5.52 50.02
C ALA A 689 -23.51 -5.95 51.43
N MET A 690 -23.00 -7.18 51.57
CA MET A 690 -22.47 -7.69 52.84
C MET A 690 -21.27 -6.86 53.34
N LEU A 691 -20.33 -6.51 52.46
CA LEU A 691 -19.20 -5.66 52.83
C LEU A 691 -19.64 -4.24 53.27
N LYS A 692 -20.63 -3.66 52.59
CA LYS A 692 -21.23 -2.37 53.01
C LYS A 692 -21.90 -2.49 54.39
N SER A 693 -22.64 -3.57 54.65
CA SER A 693 -23.29 -3.82 55.95
C SER A 693 -22.31 -4.03 57.11
N ILE A 694 -21.10 -4.53 56.83
CA ILE A 694 -20.01 -4.67 57.83
C ILE A 694 -19.28 -3.34 58.08
N GLY A 695 -19.63 -2.26 57.37
CA GLY A 695 -19.08 -0.92 57.58
C GLY A 695 -18.00 -0.50 56.57
N MET A 696 -17.86 -1.19 55.44
CA MET A 696 -16.93 -0.77 54.39
C MET A 696 -17.37 0.56 53.76
N THR A 697 -16.53 1.60 53.89
CA THR A 697 -16.82 2.91 53.31
C THR A 697 -16.75 2.89 51.78
N GLN A 698 -17.44 3.82 51.12
CA GLN A 698 -17.44 3.93 49.66
C GLN A 698 -16.04 4.21 49.08
N LYS A 699 -15.21 5.00 49.79
CA LYS A 699 -13.83 5.26 49.38
C LYS A 699 -12.99 3.98 49.39
N MET A 700 -13.13 3.16 50.44
CA MET A 700 -12.44 1.86 50.53
C MET A 700 -12.93 0.90 49.44
N PHE A 701 -14.24 0.90 49.16
CA PHE A 701 -14.83 0.09 48.10
C PHE A 701 -14.28 0.45 46.72
N ASN A 702 -14.27 1.73 46.38
CA ASN A 702 -13.73 2.22 45.11
C ASN A 702 -12.25 1.87 44.96
N LYS A 703 -11.46 2.04 46.02
CA LYS A 703 -10.04 1.70 46.02
C LYS A 703 -9.81 0.19 45.80
N MET A 704 -10.62 -0.67 46.43
CA MET A 704 -10.59 -2.11 46.20
C MET A 704 -10.91 -2.47 44.74
N MET A 705 -11.93 -1.86 44.15
CA MET A 705 -12.32 -2.11 42.75
C MET A 705 -11.27 -1.63 41.74
N ASN A 706 -10.68 -0.46 41.99
CA ASN A 706 -9.57 0.05 41.18
C ASN A 706 -8.38 -0.92 41.19
N TYR A 707 -8.01 -1.45 42.37
CA TYR A 707 -6.94 -2.44 42.45
C TYR A 707 -7.27 -3.74 41.73
N GLU A 708 -8.51 -4.21 41.84
CA GLU A 708 -8.94 -5.41 41.15
C GLU A 708 -8.84 -5.24 39.62
N CYS A 709 -9.32 -4.11 39.09
CA CYS A 709 -9.23 -3.78 37.67
C CYS A 709 -7.78 -3.60 37.19
N LEU A 710 -6.94 -2.92 37.97
CA LEU A 710 -5.52 -2.76 37.66
C LEU A 710 -4.82 -4.13 37.55
N LEU A 711 -5.12 -5.04 38.48
CA LEU A 711 -4.59 -6.41 38.44
C LEU A 711 -5.11 -7.21 37.24
N TYR A 712 -6.33 -6.93 36.76
CA TYR A 712 -6.87 -7.56 35.55
C TYR A 712 -6.12 -7.05 34.31
N GLY A 713 -5.99 -5.73 34.17
CA GLY A 713 -5.28 -5.08 33.08
C GLY A 713 -3.82 -5.52 32.99
N ILE A 714 -3.08 -5.48 34.11
CA ILE A 714 -1.66 -5.91 34.15
C ILE A 714 -1.50 -7.36 33.70
N LYS A 715 -2.36 -8.29 34.14
CA LYS A 715 -2.26 -9.68 33.70
C LYS A 715 -2.74 -9.89 32.27
N GLY A 716 -3.77 -9.16 31.85
CA GLY A 716 -4.21 -9.13 30.46
C GLY A 716 -3.04 -8.75 29.55
N LEU A 717 -2.29 -7.70 29.91
CA LEU A 717 -1.10 -7.25 29.19
C LEU A 717 0.04 -8.26 29.24
N LEU A 718 0.32 -8.82 30.42
CA LEU A 718 1.39 -9.81 30.61
C LEU A 718 1.25 -11.01 29.67
N TYR A 719 0.02 -11.47 29.42
CA TYR A 719 -0.23 -12.57 28.49
C TYR A 719 -0.51 -12.07 27.06
N GLY A 720 -1.14 -10.91 26.93
CA GLY A 720 -1.63 -10.37 25.66
C GLY A 720 -0.49 -9.95 24.76
N LEU A 721 0.43 -9.13 25.28
CA LEU A 721 1.53 -8.59 24.49
C LEU A 721 2.43 -9.66 23.87
N PRO A 722 2.88 -10.72 24.58
CA PRO A 722 3.66 -11.79 23.95
C PRO A 722 2.93 -12.49 22.80
N VAL A 723 1.63 -12.76 22.95
CA VAL A 723 0.84 -13.39 21.90
C VAL A 723 0.64 -12.42 20.73
N SER A 724 0.37 -11.14 21.01
CA SER A 724 0.28 -10.11 19.98
C SER A 724 1.56 -10.02 19.17
N ILE A 725 2.74 -10.05 19.81
CA ILE A 725 4.04 -10.05 19.12
C ILE A 725 4.18 -11.29 18.23
N GLY A 726 3.72 -12.45 18.69
CA GLY A 726 3.65 -13.66 17.86
C GLY A 726 2.76 -13.50 16.62
N VAL A 727 1.59 -12.86 16.76
CA VAL A 727 0.72 -12.56 15.61
C VAL A 727 1.36 -11.50 14.70
N THR A 728 2.00 -10.48 15.25
CA THR A 728 2.79 -9.50 14.48
C THR A 728 3.90 -10.18 13.69
N TYR A 729 4.54 -11.21 14.24
CA TYR A 729 5.54 -12.01 13.53
C TYR A 729 4.93 -12.83 12.38
N LEU A 730 3.73 -13.39 12.54
CA LEU A 730 3.02 -14.05 11.44
C LEU A 730 2.64 -13.06 10.32
N ILE A 731 2.21 -11.84 10.68
CA ILE A 731 1.95 -10.76 9.70
C ILE A 731 3.23 -10.40 8.95
N TYR A 732 4.32 -10.23 9.69
CA TYR A 732 5.64 -10.01 9.12
C TYR A 732 6.04 -11.11 8.13
N GLN A 733 5.88 -12.38 8.51
CA GLN A 733 6.21 -13.50 7.65
C GLN A 733 5.36 -13.53 6.37
N SER A 734 4.09 -13.15 6.46
CA SER A 734 3.21 -13.02 5.30
C SER A 734 3.70 -11.95 4.33
N ILE A 735 4.12 -10.78 4.84
CA ILE A 735 4.58 -9.68 3.98
C ILE A 735 5.98 -9.93 3.44
N LYS A 736 6.84 -10.57 4.24
CA LYS A 736 8.19 -10.98 3.83
C LYS A 736 8.20 -11.80 2.54
N SER A 737 7.11 -12.52 2.25
CA SER A 737 6.98 -13.32 1.03
C SER A 737 7.02 -12.50 -0.26
N GLY A 738 6.51 -11.27 -0.26
CA GLY A 738 6.50 -10.40 -1.46
C GLY A 738 7.31 -9.10 -1.31
N LEU A 739 7.65 -8.69 -0.08
CA LEU A 739 8.41 -7.47 0.19
C LEU A 739 9.53 -7.76 1.20
N GLU A 740 10.74 -7.32 0.92
CA GLU A 740 11.80 -7.32 1.90
C GLU A 740 11.52 -6.23 2.94
N THR A 741 11.16 -6.68 4.13
CA THR A 741 10.94 -5.81 5.27
C THR A 741 11.71 -6.39 6.44
N THR A 742 12.14 -5.51 7.34
CA THR A 742 12.62 -5.89 8.66
C THR A 742 11.44 -6.10 9.61
N PHE A 743 11.61 -7.02 10.56
CA PHE A 743 10.62 -7.18 11.62
C PHE A 743 10.68 -5.96 12.52
N PHE A 744 9.60 -5.19 12.57
CA PHE A 744 9.44 -4.07 13.48
C PHE A 744 8.16 -4.21 14.31
N ILE A 745 8.20 -3.63 15.50
CA ILE A 745 7.05 -3.58 16.41
C ILE A 745 6.50 -2.14 16.38
N PRO A 746 5.20 -1.94 16.09
CA PRO A 746 4.61 -0.62 16.09
C PRO A 746 4.36 -0.14 17.53
N TRP A 747 5.42 0.36 18.18
CA TRP A 747 5.39 0.75 19.60
C TRP A 747 4.33 1.80 19.92
N TYR A 748 4.13 2.77 19.03
CA TYR A 748 3.09 3.80 19.16
C TYR A 748 1.69 3.18 19.24
N SER A 749 1.41 2.21 18.36
CA SER A 749 0.16 1.47 18.36
C SER A 749 -0.03 0.61 19.59
N ILE A 750 1.03 -0.01 20.10
CA ILE A 750 0.98 -0.75 21.37
C ILE A 750 0.67 0.21 22.52
N ALA A 751 1.29 1.39 22.57
CA ALA A 751 1.00 2.37 23.61
C ALA A 751 -0.48 2.80 23.60
N ILE A 752 -1.05 3.07 22.41
CA ILE A 752 -2.49 3.34 22.23
C ILE A 752 -3.33 2.13 22.66
N ALA A 753 -2.92 0.90 22.31
CA ALA A 753 -3.61 -0.32 22.71
C ALA A 753 -3.70 -0.46 24.24
N VAL A 754 -2.56 -0.27 24.91
CA VAL A 754 -2.49 -0.32 26.37
C VAL A 754 -3.36 0.76 26.99
N GLY A 755 -3.24 2.01 26.51
CA GLY A 755 -4.03 3.14 26.98
C GLY A 755 -5.54 2.93 26.79
N SER A 756 -5.97 2.50 25.62
CA SER A 756 -7.38 2.24 25.30
C SER A 756 -7.98 1.12 26.12
N VAL A 757 -7.24 0.03 26.37
CA VAL A 757 -7.70 -1.07 27.23
C VAL A 757 -7.93 -0.59 28.65
N PHE A 758 -6.99 0.16 29.22
CA PHE A 758 -7.19 0.74 30.54
C PHE A 758 -8.37 1.72 30.54
N LEU A 759 -8.49 2.59 29.54
CA LEU A 759 -9.61 3.52 29.41
C LEU A 759 -10.95 2.78 29.41
N VAL A 760 -11.11 1.72 28.61
CA VAL A 760 -12.33 0.92 28.57
C VAL A 760 -12.60 0.23 29.91
N VAL A 761 -11.58 -0.37 30.53
CA VAL A 761 -11.70 -1.01 31.85
C VAL A 761 -12.17 -0.01 32.90
N PHE A 762 -11.53 1.16 32.97
CA PHE A 762 -11.88 2.22 33.89
C PHE A 762 -13.30 2.75 33.62
N ALA A 763 -13.64 3.05 32.37
CA ALA A 763 -14.98 3.52 32.00
C ALA A 763 -16.08 2.50 32.38
N THR A 764 -15.87 1.22 32.06
CA THR A 764 -16.79 0.13 32.41
C THR A 764 -16.96 0.01 33.92
N MET A 765 -15.86 0.14 34.66
CA MET A 765 -15.86 0.06 36.11
C MET A 765 -16.61 1.25 36.74
N LEU A 766 -16.36 2.48 36.28
CA LEU A 766 -17.10 3.66 36.72
C LEU A 766 -18.62 3.49 36.51
N TYR A 767 -19.02 3.03 35.32
CA TYR A 767 -20.41 2.72 35.01
C TYR A 767 -21.00 1.65 35.94
N SER A 768 -20.30 0.52 36.10
CA SER A 768 -20.79 -0.61 36.90
C SER A 768 -20.84 -0.27 38.40
N MET A 769 -19.93 0.58 38.88
CA MET A 769 -19.90 1.05 40.25
C MET A 769 -20.98 2.07 40.55
N ASP A 770 -21.30 2.98 39.63
CA ASP A 770 -22.44 3.89 39.80
C ASP A 770 -23.76 3.11 39.94
N LYS A 771 -23.91 2.04 39.13
CA LYS A 771 -25.07 1.14 39.23
C LYS A 771 -25.19 0.51 40.63
N ILE A 772 -24.10 -0.06 41.17
CA ILE A 772 -24.10 -0.66 42.52
C ILE A 772 -24.21 0.38 43.64
N ARG A 773 -23.78 1.63 43.40
CA ARG A 773 -23.90 2.70 44.39
C ARG A 773 -25.37 2.99 44.70
N LYS A 774 -26.23 2.93 43.68
CA LYS A 774 -27.67 3.19 43.78
C LYS A 774 -28.46 2.02 44.39
N ASP A 775 -27.84 0.85 44.55
CA ASP A 775 -28.51 -0.32 45.11
C ASP A 775 -28.70 -0.24 46.63
N ASN A 776 -29.92 -0.52 47.08
CA ASN A 776 -30.22 -0.72 48.49
C ASN A 776 -29.59 -2.05 48.98
N PRO A 777 -28.74 -2.03 50.02
CA PRO A 777 -28.10 -3.23 50.55
C PRO A 777 -29.09 -4.31 50.99
N ILE A 778 -30.28 -3.92 51.46
CA ILE A 778 -31.32 -4.85 51.91
C ILE A 778 -31.90 -5.63 50.73
N ASP A 779 -32.19 -4.95 49.62
CA ASP A 779 -32.77 -5.59 48.43
C ASP A 779 -31.76 -6.53 47.78
N ALA A 780 -30.49 -6.13 47.72
CA ALA A 780 -29.39 -6.97 47.25
C ALA A 780 -29.14 -8.21 48.13
N LEU A 781 -29.56 -8.19 49.40
CA LEU A 781 -29.50 -9.35 50.31
C LEU A 781 -30.77 -10.22 50.23
N LYS A 782 -31.91 -9.67 49.79
CA LYS A 782 -33.21 -10.37 49.68
C LYS A 782 -33.45 -11.10 48.36
N GLU A 783 -32.72 -10.78 47.29
CA GLU A 783 -32.85 -11.37 45.93
C GLU A 783 -32.65 -12.91 45.85
N GLU A 784 -32.42 -13.61 46.96
CA GLU A 784 -32.34 -15.08 47.03
C GLU A 784 -33.70 -15.76 47.31
N ASN A 785 -34.74 -14.99 47.71
CA ASN A 785 -36.01 -15.54 48.18
C ASN A 785 -37.14 -15.60 47.12
N LEU A 786 -36.86 -15.33 45.84
CA LEU A 786 -37.83 -15.43 44.74
C LEU A 786 -37.36 -16.40 43.65
#